data_AF-A0A6B2SNR0-F1
#
_entry.id   AF-A0A6B2SNR0-F1
#
_cell.length_a   1.000
_cell.length_b   1.000
_cell.length_c   1.000
_cell.angle_alpha   90.00
_cell.angle_beta   90.00
_cell.angle_gamma   90.00
#
_symmetry.space_group_name_H-M   'P 1'
#
loop_
_entity.id
_entity.type
_entity.pdbx_description
1 polymer ?
#
loop_
_entity_poly.entity_id
_entity_poly.type
_entity_poly.pdbx_seq_one_letter_code
_entity_poly.pdbx_strand_id
1 'polypeptide(L)'
;DALRQLQGHGDMASVGTSAERVVELIGDRAGVCVAAVNGPSSTVISGSPEDVAAVVADAEAAGLRARVIDVGYASHNPQIDALHDLLTDRLADIRPTPTDIAFYSTVTAERLDDTTALDTAYWITNLRQPVRFADTVEALLADGYRLFIEASPHPVLNLGIQETIEQADASATVVPTLRRDHGDTAQLTRAAAQAFVAGADIDWRRWFPTDPAPRTIDLPTYAFQHQHYWLEHSTRAGKTLAAEHSVAEAQWWQAVDELDLGLLAETLRSQEGSDEAVRALEPALPVLQGWRRRHREQATIDSWRYRVTWKHLPDTADPRLDGEWLLFVPDGHAEHPAVRATVDALTEHGAASVRLHPVEAGRVRREELAAVDTSGLAGIVNLLPLDETPHPEHAAVPAGLAATTALVQALGDTGTTVPLHTVTQGAVSTGATDPLTHPLQAHVWGLGRVAALEHPRMWGGLVDLPARVDRHTLAGLAAALLPQDEDQIAVRATGTHTRRLVHAPATASGSGVGWQPRGTTLITGGTGGIGAVLARWLAREGAPHLLLTSRRGPDAPGAQELAAELRGLGTAVTLTACDVSDPRQLRDLLDGTPPEHPLTAVIHAAGMTDLTSIADLTTARLDDVLGSKSDAARNLHELTRDMDLTAFVMFSSGAGVWGSGQQGAYGAANHFLDALADHRRSQGLPATSIAWGPWAEAGMSADPESLSYFKRFGLLPIGPDLCVKALHQAVGAGDATLTVANFDWATFTPTFTAQRPSPFLDDLPENRREAEQRGSAAETGAFREELAKTPGAQRHGFLVQHVRTHAAATLGRTVEDIPAAKPFQELGFDSLTAVQLRNQLNATTGLALPPTVIFDHPTSESLASHLRAQLGGDGEPTGEAGVLAALDKWDAAYGTAGVNEAARRRIVARLHVLVSKWSPAQDGPEGGESGHADLEAASADDIFDLISNEFGKS
;
A
#
# COMPACT_ATOMS: atom_id res chain seq x y z
N ASP A 1 39.72 -33.22 -35.45
CA ASP A 1 40.19 -33.58 -36.80
C ASP A 1 39.30 -34.55 -37.55
N ALA A 2 38.85 -35.67 -36.96
CA ALA A 2 37.93 -36.61 -37.64
C ALA A 2 36.59 -35.97 -38.08
N LEU A 3 35.88 -35.30 -37.16
CA LEU A 3 34.60 -34.63 -37.46
C LEU A 3 34.72 -33.48 -38.47
N ARG A 4 35.92 -32.87 -38.61
CA ARG A 4 36.15 -31.82 -39.63
C ARG A 4 36.05 -32.35 -41.05
N GLN A 5 36.23 -33.66 -41.28
CA GLN A 5 36.06 -34.26 -42.60
C GLN A 5 34.60 -34.23 -43.09
N LEU A 6 33.64 -34.13 -42.16
CA LEU A 6 32.21 -34.04 -42.47
C LEU A 6 31.71 -32.59 -42.55
N GLN A 7 32.58 -31.61 -42.23
CA GLN A 7 32.20 -30.20 -42.20
C GLN A 7 31.71 -29.75 -43.58
N GLY A 8 30.56 -29.09 -43.63
CA GLY A 8 29.90 -28.62 -44.86
C GLY A 8 29.10 -29.67 -45.62
N HIS A 9 29.08 -30.93 -45.18
CA HIS A 9 28.39 -32.02 -45.87
C HIS A 9 27.08 -32.42 -45.18
N GLY A 10 26.72 -31.79 -44.06
CA GLY A 10 25.51 -32.07 -43.31
C GLY A 10 25.12 -30.91 -42.41
N ASP A 11 23.89 -30.90 -41.93
CA ASP A 11 23.36 -29.87 -41.04
C ASP A 11 22.37 -30.49 -40.04
N MET A 12 22.00 -29.70 -39.02
CA MET A 12 21.04 -30.09 -38.00
C MET A 12 20.04 -28.96 -37.75
N ALA A 13 18.78 -29.29 -37.43
CA ALA A 13 17.78 -28.28 -37.07
C ALA A 13 16.91 -28.74 -35.91
N SER A 14 16.59 -27.81 -35.01
CA SER A 14 15.58 -27.99 -33.97
C SER A 14 14.21 -27.61 -34.52
N VAL A 15 13.22 -28.46 -34.30
CA VAL A 15 11.81 -28.26 -34.68
C VAL A 15 10.94 -28.39 -33.43
N GLY A 16 10.12 -27.37 -33.18
CA GLY A 16 9.25 -27.24 -32.00
C GLY A 16 7.96 -28.06 -32.14
N THR A 17 8.08 -29.37 -32.33
CA THR A 17 6.94 -30.31 -32.40
C THR A 17 7.38 -31.74 -32.04
N SER A 18 6.42 -32.67 -31.98
CA SER A 18 6.65 -34.07 -31.62
C SER A 18 7.40 -34.84 -32.71
N ALA A 19 8.02 -35.95 -32.34
CA ALA A 19 8.78 -36.78 -33.27
C ALA A 19 7.90 -37.32 -34.41
N GLU A 20 6.66 -37.71 -34.12
CA GLU A 20 5.71 -38.21 -35.12
C GLU A 20 5.42 -37.14 -36.17
N ARG A 21 5.16 -35.90 -35.72
CA ARG A 21 4.87 -34.78 -36.61
C ARG A 21 6.11 -34.37 -37.42
N VAL A 22 7.31 -34.47 -36.85
CA VAL A 22 8.55 -34.24 -37.59
C VAL A 22 8.76 -35.30 -38.68
N VAL A 23 8.48 -36.58 -38.40
CA VAL A 23 8.57 -37.64 -39.42
C VAL A 23 7.63 -37.37 -40.59
N GLU A 24 6.42 -36.86 -40.34
CA GLU A 24 5.49 -36.42 -41.38
C GLU A 24 6.06 -35.24 -42.22
N LEU A 25 6.73 -34.29 -41.58
CA LEU A 25 7.36 -33.14 -42.25
C LEU A 25 8.60 -33.55 -43.07
N ILE A 26 9.34 -34.57 -42.63
CA ILE A 26 10.47 -35.13 -43.39
C ILE A 26 9.97 -35.74 -44.70
N GLY A 27 8.88 -36.51 -44.66
CA GLY A 27 8.29 -37.17 -45.84
C GLY A 27 9.26 -38.13 -46.53
N ASP A 28 9.35 -38.07 -47.86
CA ASP A 28 10.17 -38.98 -48.68
C ASP A 28 11.68 -38.62 -48.72
N ARG A 29 12.12 -37.64 -47.91
CA ARG A 29 13.52 -37.16 -47.91
C ARG A 29 14.44 -38.11 -47.14
N ALA A 30 14.85 -39.19 -47.81
CA ALA A 30 15.64 -40.28 -47.23
C ALA A 30 17.00 -39.85 -46.60
N GLY A 31 17.51 -38.65 -46.91
CA GLY A 31 18.75 -38.11 -46.34
C GLY A 31 18.60 -37.44 -44.97
N VAL A 32 17.38 -37.20 -44.50
CA VAL A 32 17.08 -36.54 -43.22
C VAL A 32 16.53 -37.57 -42.23
N CYS A 33 17.06 -37.57 -41.02
CA CYS A 33 16.61 -38.44 -39.94
C CYS A 33 16.32 -37.61 -38.69
N VAL A 34 15.50 -38.14 -37.79
CA VAL A 34 15.39 -37.62 -36.42
C VAL A 34 16.71 -37.91 -35.71
N ALA A 35 17.38 -36.86 -35.27
CA ALA A 35 18.66 -36.92 -34.59
C ALA A 35 18.51 -36.96 -33.06
N ALA A 36 17.50 -36.27 -32.51
CA ALA A 36 17.19 -36.29 -31.09
C ALA A 36 15.71 -36.03 -30.82
N VAL A 37 15.15 -36.70 -29.83
CA VAL A 37 13.82 -36.41 -29.26
C VAL A 37 14.04 -35.93 -27.83
N ASN A 38 14.04 -34.60 -27.65
CA ASN A 38 14.37 -33.94 -26.38
C ASN A 38 13.16 -33.74 -25.47
N GLY A 39 11.94 -33.85 -26.01
CA GLY A 39 10.69 -33.77 -25.27
C GLY A 39 9.47 -33.79 -26.20
N PRO A 40 8.25 -33.80 -25.65
CA PRO A 40 6.99 -33.84 -26.41
C PRO A 40 6.86 -32.76 -27.49
N SER A 41 7.40 -31.55 -27.25
CA SER A 41 7.39 -30.46 -28.22
C SER A 41 8.77 -30.11 -28.82
N SER A 42 9.80 -30.95 -28.63
CA SER A 42 11.17 -30.63 -29.01
C SER A 42 11.89 -31.80 -29.69
N THR A 43 12.05 -31.69 -31.01
CA THR A 43 12.70 -32.70 -31.85
C THR A 43 13.82 -32.07 -32.69
N VAL A 44 14.95 -32.76 -32.85
CA VAL A 44 16.07 -32.34 -33.70
C VAL A 44 16.18 -33.29 -34.88
N ILE A 45 16.39 -32.75 -36.08
CA ILE A 45 16.67 -33.50 -37.31
C ILE A 45 18.11 -33.27 -37.76
N SER A 46 18.65 -34.21 -38.52
CA SER A 46 19.94 -34.08 -39.19
C SER A 46 19.95 -34.72 -40.57
N GLY A 47 20.70 -34.13 -41.50
CA GLY A 47 20.76 -34.60 -42.89
C GLY A 47 21.58 -33.68 -43.78
N SER A 48 21.34 -33.71 -45.09
CA SER A 48 21.99 -32.79 -46.02
C SER A 48 21.55 -31.33 -45.74
N PRO A 49 22.40 -30.31 -45.95
CA PRO A 49 22.01 -28.92 -45.69
C PRO A 49 20.78 -28.46 -46.49
N GLU A 50 20.64 -28.94 -47.73
CA GLU A 50 19.51 -28.62 -48.60
C GLU A 50 18.20 -29.22 -48.05
N ASP A 51 18.22 -30.50 -47.69
CA ASP A 51 17.02 -31.18 -47.21
C ASP A 51 16.60 -30.70 -45.81
N VAL A 52 17.56 -30.42 -44.92
CA VAL A 52 17.28 -29.85 -43.59
C VAL A 52 16.66 -28.46 -43.72
N ALA A 53 17.18 -27.61 -44.61
CA ALA A 53 16.60 -26.29 -44.89
C ALA A 53 15.19 -26.39 -45.45
N ALA A 54 14.92 -27.37 -46.31
CA ALA A 54 13.57 -27.62 -46.85
C ALA A 54 12.58 -28.03 -45.75
N VAL A 55 12.97 -28.93 -44.83
CA VAL A 55 12.10 -29.34 -43.71
C VAL A 55 11.85 -28.18 -42.74
N VAL A 56 12.85 -27.32 -42.51
CA VAL A 56 12.68 -26.09 -41.71
C VAL A 56 11.66 -25.15 -42.37
N ALA A 57 11.76 -24.92 -43.68
CA ALA A 57 10.81 -24.07 -44.41
C ALA A 57 9.39 -24.64 -44.38
N ASP A 58 9.22 -25.95 -44.52
CA ASP A 58 7.92 -26.63 -44.42
C ASP A 58 7.32 -26.49 -43.01
N ALA A 59 8.15 -26.62 -41.96
CA ALA A 59 7.73 -26.43 -40.59
C ALA A 59 7.30 -24.97 -40.31
N GLU A 60 8.07 -23.99 -40.78
CA GLU A 60 7.73 -22.57 -40.66
C GLU A 60 6.43 -22.22 -41.41
N ALA A 61 6.23 -22.78 -42.61
CA ALA A 61 5.00 -22.63 -43.38
C ALA A 61 3.78 -23.25 -42.68
N ALA A 62 3.99 -24.31 -41.90
CA ALA A 62 2.98 -24.90 -41.02
C ALA A 62 2.79 -24.15 -39.68
N GLY A 63 3.47 -23.02 -39.48
CA GLY A 63 3.38 -22.20 -38.27
C GLY A 63 4.17 -22.74 -37.07
N LEU A 64 5.07 -23.70 -37.28
CA LEU A 64 5.91 -24.27 -36.24
C LEU A 64 7.23 -23.50 -36.10
N ARG A 65 7.80 -23.49 -34.90
CA ARG A 65 9.14 -22.95 -34.67
C ARG A 65 10.17 -23.94 -35.20
N ALA A 66 11.04 -23.52 -36.11
CA ALA A 66 12.16 -24.33 -36.58
C ALA A 66 13.42 -23.48 -36.72
N ARG A 67 14.59 -24.05 -36.43
CA ARG A 67 15.87 -23.33 -36.52
C ARG A 67 17.04 -24.27 -36.75
N VAL A 68 17.90 -23.90 -37.69
CA VAL A 68 19.19 -24.57 -37.96
C VAL A 68 20.19 -24.35 -36.81
N ILE A 69 20.93 -25.41 -36.46
CA ILE A 69 21.92 -25.45 -35.39
C ILE A 69 23.32 -25.44 -36.02
N ASP A 70 24.16 -24.49 -35.59
CA ASP A 70 25.51 -24.27 -36.16
C ASP A 70 26.51 -25.38 -35.74
N VAL A 71 26.43 -26.53 -36.40
CA VAL A 71 27.30 -27.71 -36.18
C VAL A 71 28.09 -28.06 -37.46
N GLY A 72 27.49 -27.82 -38.63
CA GLY A 72 28.14 -27.98 -39.93
C GLY A 72 28.38 -29.43 -40.38
N TYR A 73 27.82 -30.43 -39.69
CA TYR A 73 27.76 -31.83 -40.10
C TYR A 73 26.50 -32.49 -39.51
N ALA A 74 26.04 -33.61 -40.09
CA ALA A 74 24.85 -34.32 -39.60
C ALA A 74 25.22 -35.36 -38.52
N SER A 75 25.13 -34.98 -37.24
CA SER A 75 25.25 -35.93 -36.12
C SER A 75 24.01 -36.82 -36.02
N HIS A 76 24.14 -38.04 -35.49
CA HIS A 76 23.05 -39.02 -35.36
C HIS A 76 22.42 -39.40 -36.72
N ASN A 77 23.26 -39.47 -37.77
CA ASN A 77 22.87 -39.71 -39.16
C ASN A 77 23.79 -40.77 -39.81
N PRO A 78 23.33 -41.54 -40.82
CA PRO A 78 24.18 -42.40 -41.67
C PRO A 78 25.52 -41.82 -42.12
N GLN A 79 25.63 -40.50 -42.28
CA GLN A 79 26.88 -39.82 -42.61
C GLN A 79 28.06 -40.18 -41.67
N ILE A 80 27.78 -40.54 -40.41
CA ILE A 80 28.80 -40.92 -39.42
C ILE A 80 29.53 -42.22 -39.78
N ASP A 81 28.93 -43.10 -40.60
CA ASP A 81 29.55 -44.37 -41.00
C ASP A 81 30.87 -44.18 -41.75
N ALA A 82 31.00 -43.07 -42.49
CA ALA A 82 32.23 -42.71 -43.19
C ALA A 82 33.42 -42.49 -42.24
N LEU A 83 33.16 -42.22 -40.95
CA LEU A 83 34.17 -42.02 -39.93
C LEU A 83 34.42 -43.26 -39.06
N HIS A 84 33.69 -44.37 -39.26
CA HIS A 84 33.70 -45.52 -38.37
C HIS A 84 35.12 -46.04 -38.08
N ASP A 85 35.88 -46.38 -39.12
CA ASP A 85 37.22 -46.95 -38.97
C ASP A 85 38.21 -45.96 -38.35
N LEU A 86 38.08 -44.67 -38.72
CA LEU A 86 38.91 -43.60 -38.18
C LEU A 86 38.63 -43.36 -36.69
N LEU A 87 37.37 -43.35 -36.27
CA LEU A 87 36.99 -43.21 -34.86
C LEU A 87 37.39 -44.44 -34.06
N THR A 88 37.29 -45.64 -34.65
CA THR A 88 37.70 -46.90 -34.02
C THR A 88 39.18 -46.88 -33.68
N ASP A 89 40.03 -46.49 -34.64
CA ASP A 89 41.48 -46.34 -34.43
C ASP A 89 41.81 -45.24 -33.40
N ARG A 90 41.17 -44.07 -33.52
CA ARG A 90 41.48 -42.91 -32.66
C ARG A 90 41.04 -43.05 -31.21
N LEU A 91 39.96 -43.80 -30.96
CA LEU A 91 39.44 -44.02 -29.62
C LEU A 91 39.92 -45.36 -29.04
N ALA A 92 40.78 -46.10 -29.75
CA ALA A 92 41.23 -47.44 -29.37
C ALA A 92 41.93 -47.51 -28.00
N ASP A 93 42.49 -46.39 -27.52
CA ASP A 93 43.17 -46.29 -26.22
C ASP A 93 42.23 -45.95 -25.05
N ILE A 94 40.96 -45.66 -25.32
CA ILE A 94 39.96 -45.40 -24.28
C ILE A 94 39.52 -46.72 -23.66
N ARG A 95 39.63 -46.82 -22.34
CA ARG A 95 39.25 -48.00 -21.56
C ARG A 95 38.18 -47.60 -20.55
N PRO A 96 36.91 -47.99 -20.76
CA PRO A 96 35.86 -47.74 -19.78
C PRO A 96 36.13 -48.51 -18.50
N THR A 97 35.68 -47.95 -17.38
CA THR A 97 35.78 -48.58 -16.06
C THR A 97 34.40 -48.71 -15.45
N PRO A 98 34.20 -49.66 -14.50
CA PRO A 98 33.01 -49.68 -13.68
C PRO A 98 32.83 -48.35 -12.94
N THR A 99 31.58 -47.91 -12.77
CA THR A 99 31.22 -46.77 -11.92
C THR A 99 30.06 -47.13 -11.01
N ASP A 100 30.05 -46.56 -9.81
CA ASP A 100 28.95 -46.69 -8.86
C ASP A 100 27.80 -45.69 -9.18
N ILE A 101 28.01 -44.77 -10.13
CA ILE A 101 27.00 -43.82 -10.60
C ILE A 101 26.15 -44.50 -11.68
N ALA A 102 24.84 -44.59 -11.44
CA ALA A 102 23.91 -45.14 -12.43
C ALA A 102 23.97 -44.34 -13.74
N PHE A 103 24.13 -45.04 -14.86
CA PHE A 103 24.20 -44.44 -16.19
C PHE A 103 23.02 -44.90 -17.03
N TYR A 104 22.25 -43.95 -17.58
CA TYR A 104 21.18 -44.23 -18.54
C TYR A 104 21.66 -43.84 -19.93
N SER A 105 21.62 -44.80 -20.85
CA SER A 105 22.03 -44.56 -22.23
C SER A 105 20.85 -43.98 -23.01
N THR A 106 21.05 -42.80 -23.60
CA THR A 106 20.06 -42.20 -24.52
C THR A 106 20.00 -42.90 -25.87
N VAL A 107 20.85 -43.90 -26.12
CA VAL A 107 20.75 -44.77 -27.31
C VAL A 107 19.70 -45.86 -27.07
N THR A 108 19.70 -46.47 -25.89
CA THR A 108 18.80 -47.58 -25.53
C THR A 108 17.58 -47.11 -24.76
N ALA A 109 17.62 -45.91 -24.17
CA ALA A 109 16.67 -45.38 -23.19
C ALA A 109 16.52 -46.26 -21.94
N GLU A 110 17.61 -46.92 -21.55
CA GLU A 110 17.65 -47.87 -20.44
C GLU A 110 18.88 -47.64 -19.57
N ARG A 111 18.79 -48.10 -18.31
CA ARG A 111 19.92 -48.14 -17.39
C ARG A 111 20.94 -49.18 -17.85
N LEU A 112 22.21 -48.79 -17.89
CA LEU A 112 23.32 -49.72 -18.09
C LEU A 112 23.84 -50.21 -16.74
N ASP A 113 23.72 -51.52 -16.52
CA ASP A 113 24.23 -52.17 -15.30
C ASP A 113 25.76 -52.37 -15.34
N ASP A 114 26.36 -52.44 -16.53
CA ASP A 114 27.79 -52.56 -16.73
C ASP A 114 28.32 -51.43 -17.61
N THR A 115 28.93 -50.42 -16.99
CA THR A 115 29.51 -49.27 -17.70
C THR A 115 30.82 -49.59 -18.40
N THR A 116 31.38 -50.80 -18.23
CA THR A 116 32.52 -51.23 -19.05
C THR A 116 32.14 -51.42 -20.52
N ALA A 117 30.84 -51.54 -20.80
CA ALA A 117 30.28 -51.57 -22.15
C ALA A 117 30.27 -50.21 -22.87
N LEU A 118 30.61 -49.09 -22.19
CA LEU A 118 30.73 -47.75 -22.79
C LEU A 118 32.03 -47.58 -23.61
N ASP A 119 32.37 -48.59 -24.40
CA ASP A 119 33.60 -48.68 -25.17
C ASP A 119 33.57 -47.83 -26.45
N THR A 120 34.63 -47.92 -27.24
CA THR A 120 34.74 -47.23 -28.53
C THR A 120 33.55 -47.51 -29.45
N ALA A 121 33.07 -48.76 -29.50
CA ALA A 121 31.96 -49.15 -30.35
C ALA A 121 30.65 -48.52 -29.85
N TYR A 122 30.44 -48.44 -28.55
CA TYR A 122 29.32 -47.71 -27.96
C TYR A 122 29.34 -46.23 -28.36
N TRP A 123 30.45 -45.52 -28.22
CA TRP A 123 30.50 -44.08 -28.53
C TRP A 123 30.32 -43.78 -30.03
N ILE A 124 30.81 -44.64 -30.91
CA ILE A 124 30.52 -44.55 -32.35
C ILE A 124 29.03 -44.78 -32.60
N THR A 125 28.43 -45.77 -31.92
CA THR A 125 26.99 -46.04 -31.99
C THR A 125 26.18 -44.85 -31.47
N ASN A 126 26.58 -44.23 -30.37
CA ASN A 126 25.93 -43.05 -29.79
C ASN A 126 26.00 -41.84 -30.73
N LEU A 127 27.14 -41.61 -31.39
CA LEU A 127 27.29 -40.54 -32.38
C LEU A 127 26.43 -40.80 -33.64
N ARG A 128 26.17 -42.07 -33.96
CA ARG A 128 25.43 -42.50 -35.15
C ARG A 128 23.91 -42.61 -34.95
N GLN A 129 23.46 -43.11 -33.81
CA GLN A 129 22.05 -43.40 -33.54
C GLN A 129 21.33 -42.19 -32.94
N PRO A 130 20.00 -42.06 -33.12
CA PRO A 130 19.22 -40.98 -32.53
C PRO A 130 19.30 -40.93 -31.00
N VAL A 131 19.28 -39.72 -30.45
CA VAL A 131 19.21 -39.48 -29.00
C VAL A 131 17.76 -39.58 -28.51
N ARG A 132 17.44 -40.62 -27.75
CA ARG A 132 16.13 -40.88 -27.17
C ARG A 132 16.00 -40.27 -25.78
N PHE A 133 16.15 -38.94 -25.68
CA PHE A 133 16.24 -38.26 -24.39
C PHE A 133 14.90 -38.26 -23.63
N ALA A 134 13.77 -37.99 -24.30
CA ALA A 134 12.44 -38.07 -23.68
C ALA A 134 12.16 -39.45 -23.07
N ASP A 135 12.33 -40.53 -23.86
CA ASP A 135 12.21 -41.92 -23.39
C ASP A 135 13.12 -42.21 -22.18
N THR A 136 14.33 -41.63 -22.16
CA THR A 136 15.27 -41.82 -21.06
C THR A 136 14.80 -41.11 -19.78
N VAL A 137 14.19 -39.93 -19.91
CA VAL A 137 13.55 -39.22 -18.77
C VAL A 137 12.35 -40.01 -18.26
N GLU A 138 11.52 -40.57 -19.14
CA GLU A 138 10.42 -41.47 -18.74
C GLU A 138 10.92 -42.71 -17.98
N ALA A 139 11.99 -43.34 -18.46
CA ALA A 139 12.63 -44.47 -17.76
C ALA A 139 13.15 -44.07 -16.37
N LEU A 140 13.79 -42.90 -16.25
CA LEU A 140 14.21 -42.36 -14.96
C LEU A 140 13.02 -42.09 -14.02
N LEU A 141 11.91 -41.58 -14.54
CA LEU A 141 10.70 -41.39 -13.75
C LEU A 141 10.09 -42.72 -13.28
N ALA A 142 10.08 -43.73 -14.16
CA ALA A 142 9.60 -45.09 -13.83
C ALA A 142 10.46 -45.74 -12.74
N ASP A 143 11.77 -45.52 -12.76
CA ASP A 143 12.71 -46.02 -11.75
C ASP A 143 12.71 -45.19 -10.44
N GLY A 144 11.83 -44.20 -10.33
CA GLY A 144 11.59 -43.46 -9.10
C GLY A 144 12.44 -42.21 -8.89
N TYR A 145 13.21 -41.77 -9.89
CA TYR A 145 13.95 -40.51 -9.81
C TYR A 145 12.99 -39.31 -9.89
N ARG A 146 13.17 -38.32 -9.01
CA ARG A 146 12.24 -37.17 -8.84
C ARG A 146 12.93 -35.81 -8.84
N LEU A 147 14.25 -35.78 -8.97
CA LEU A 147 15.06 -34.56 -9.05
C LEU A 147 16.00 -34.66 -10.25
N PHE A 148 15.89 -33.72 -11.18
CA PHE A 148 16.70 -33.61 -12.37
C PHE A 148 17.54 -32.34 -12.30
N ILE A 149 18.85 -32.45 -12.37
CA ILE A 149 19.77 -31.31 -12.35
C ILE A 149 20.46 -31.20 -13.70
N GLU A 150 20.24 -30.10 -14.42
CA GLU A 150 20.93 -29.82 -15.69
C GLU A 150 22.22 -29.01 -15.42
N ALA A 151 23.36 -29.71 -15.41
CA ALA A 151 24.69 -29.11 -15.29
C ALA A 151 25.12 -28.48 -16.62
N SER A 152 24.86 -27.18 -16.79
CA SER A 152 25.15 -26.45 -18.04
C SER A 152 25.34 -24.96 -17.80
N PRO A 153 26.27 -24.28 -18.51
CA PRO A 153 26.38 -22.82 -18.52
C PRO A 153 25.15 -22.14 -19.16
N HIS A 154 24.35 -22.89 -19.95
CA HIS A 154 23.07 -22.44 -20.49
C HIS A 154 22.15 -23.65 -20.67
N PRO A 155 21.31 -23.95 -19.67
CA PRO A 155 20.42 -25.09 -19.67
C PRO A 155 19.36 -24.97 -20.77
N VAL A 156 19.27 -25.98 -21.64
CA VAL A 156 18.38 -26.02 -22.81
C VAL A 156 17.42 -27.21 -22.78
N LEU A 157 17.63 -28.17 -21.87
CA LEU A 157 16.83 -29.39 -21.79
C LEU A 157 15.67 -29.28 -20.78
N ASN A 158 15.68 -28.28 -19.88
CA ASN A 158 14.65 -28.13 -18.84
C ASN A 158 13.22 -28.21 -19.36
N LEU A 159 12.93 -27.53 -20.47
CA LEU A 159 11.58 -27.52 -21.04
C LEU A 159 11.15 -28.93 -21.46
N GLY A 160 12.03 -29.66 -22.16
CA GLY A 160 11.75 -31.04 -22.57
C GLY A 160 11.60 -32.00 -21.39
N ILE A 161 12.39 -31.83 -20.33
CA ILE A 161 12.24 -32.61 -19.09
C ILE A 161 10.90 -32.29 -18.41
N GLN A 162 10.52 -31.01 -18.30
CA GLN A 162 9.25 -30.59 -17.69
C GLN A 162 8.04 -31.12 -18.44
N GLU A 163 8.01 -30.97 -19.77
CA GLU A 163 6.93 -31.51 -20.60
C GLU A 163 6.82 -33.03 -20.49
N THR A 164 7.95 -33.75 -20.41
CA THR A 164 7.95 -35.21 -20.24
C THR A 164 7.40 -35.61 -18.86
N ILE A 165 7.74 -34.86 -17.79
CA ILE A 165 7.19 -35.06 -16.44
C ILE A 165 5.68 -34.85 -16.44
N GLU A 166 5.19 -33.78 -17.07
CA GLU A 166 3.77 -33.45 -17.18
C GLU A 166 3.01 -34.53 -17.96
N GLN A 167 3.56 -34.99 -19.09
CA GLN A 167 2.96 -36.05 -19.90
C GLN A 167 2.90 -37.39 -19.15
N ALA A 168 3.90 -37.69 -18.32
CA ALA A 168 3.94 -38.87 -17.48
C ALA A 168 3.07 -38.78 -16.20
N ASP A 169 2.37 -37.66 -15.98
CA ASP A 169 1.59 -37.36 -14.77
C ASP A 169 2.38 -37.60 -13.47
N ALA A 170 3.67 -37.26 -13.50
CA ALA A 170 4.59 -37.43 -12.38
C ALA A 170 4.87 -36.10 -11.69
N SER A 171 5.25 -36.16 -10.40
CA SER A 171 5.73 -34.97 -9.66
C SER A 171 7.25 -35.05 -9.52
N ALA A 172 7.99 -34.18 -10.22
CA ALA A 172 9.44 -34.12 -10.15
C ALA A 172 9.95 -32.67 -10.28
N THR A 173 11.12 -32.39 -9.71
CA THR A 173 11.75 -31.07 -9.76
C THR A 173 12.87 -31.04 -10.80
N VAL A 174 12.94 -29.97 -11.59
CA VAL A 174 14.00 -29.73 -12.57
C VAL A 174 14.78 -28.49 -12.17
N VAL A 175 16.10 -28.61 -12.01
CA VAL A 175 16.98 -27.55 -11.51
C VAL A 175 18.06 -27.21 -12.56
N PRO A 176 17.98 -26.03 -13.19
CA PRO A 176 19.06 -25.52 -14.03
C PRO A 176 20.21 -24.98 -13.17
N THR A 177 21.46 -25.30 -13.50
CA THR A 177 22.62 -24.88 -12.71
C THR A 177 23.07 -23.43 -12.95
N LEU A 178 23.27 -23.01 -14.20
CA LEU A 178 23.70 -21.65 -14.54
C LEU A 178 22.85 -21.05 -15.67
N ARG A 179 23.11 -19.79 -16.05
CA ARG A 179 22.51 -19.16 -17.23
C ARG A 179 23.58 -18.33 -17.94
N ARG A 180 23.56 -18.35 -19.28
CA ARG A 180 24.49 -17.55 -20.11
C ARG A 180 24.43 -16.08 -19.69
N ASP A 181 25.61 -15.48 -19.56
CA ASP A 181 25.81 -14.07 -19.16
C ASP A 181 25.34 -13.73 -17.72
N HIS A 182 24.91 -14.74 -16.94
CA HIS A 182 24.36 -14.58 -15.58
C HIS A 182 24.82 -15.71 -14.63
N GLY A 183 25.94 -16.37 -14.96
CA GLY A 183 26.44 -17.54 -14.23
C GLY A 183 27.40 -17.18 -13.09
N ASP A 184 26.89 -16.53 -12.05
CA ASP A 184 27.66 -16.20 -10.85
C ASP A 184 27.48 -17.24 -9.72
N THR A 185 28.25 -17.08 -8.65
CA THR A 185 28.17 -17.93 -7.46
C THR A 185 26.77 -17.90 -6.83
N ALA A 186 26.04 -16.78 -6.93
CA ALA A 186 24.70 -16.66 -6.37
C ALA A 186 23.69 -17.53 -7.15
N GLN A 187 23.78 -17.59 -8.47
CA GLN A 187 22.97 -18.47 -9.30
C GLN A 187 23.25 -19.94 -9.01
N LEU A 188 24.53 -20.33 -8.86
CA LEU A 188 24.90 -21.69 -8.49
C LEU A 188 24.42 -22.06 -7.07
N THR A 189 24.52 -21.12 -6.12
CA THR A 189 24.01 -21.29 -4.75
C THR A 189 22.50 -21.45 -4.75
N ARG A 190 21.78 -20.70 -5.59
CA ARG A 190 20.33 -20.81 -5.75
C ARG A 190 19.92 -22.16 -6.31
N ALA A 191 20.64 -22.66 -7.32
CA ALA A 191 20.42 -24.00 -7.86
C ALA A 191 20.67 -25.09 -6.80
N ALA A 192 21.75 -24.96 -6.00
CA ALA A 192 22.00 -25.84 -4.86
C ALA A 192 20.85 -25.77 -3.83
N ALA A 193 20.38 -24.58 -3.47
CA ALA A 193 19.26 -24.43 -2.55
C ALA A 193 17.96 -25.05 -3.09
N GLN A 194 17.66 -24.89 -4.39
CA GLN A 194 16.51 -25.52 -5.04
C GLN A 194 16.60 -27.05 -5.01
N ALA A 195 17.78 -27.61 -5.28
CA ALA A 195 18.01 -29.05 -5.17
C ALA A 195 17.85 -29.54 -3.72
N PHE A 196 18.38 -28.79 -2.74
CA PHE A 196 18.24 -29.11 -1.31
C PHE A 196 16.77 -29.12 -0.85
N VAL A 197 15.98 -28.12 -1.25
CA VAL A 197 14.53 -28.06 -0.94
C VAL A 197 13.76 -29.20 -1.63
N ALA A 198 14.21 -29.64 -2.81
CA ALA A 198 13.68 -30.81 -3.50
C ALA A 198 14.13 -32.15 -2.88
N GLY A 199 14.90 -32.13 -1.78
CA GLY A 199 15.32 -33.30 -1.03
C GLY A 199 16.72 -33.81 -1.34
N ALA A 200 17.55 -33.07 -2.08
CA ALA A 200 18.94 -33.43 -2.30
C ALA A 200 19.78 -33.25 -1.01
N ASP A 201 20.61 -34.24 -0.69
CA ASP A 201 21.59 -34.13 0.38
C ASP A 201 22.80 -33.33 -0.11
N ILE A 202 22.90 -32.07 0.33
CA ILE A 202 23.99 -31.16 -0.03
C ILE A 202 24.98 -31.05 1.12
N ASP A 203 26.24 -31.37 0.84
CA ASP A 203 27.35 -31.18 1.79
C ASP A 203 27.73 -29.69 1.88
N TRP A 204 26.96 -28.94 2.67
CA TRP A 204 27.18 -27.51 2.92
C TRP A 204 28.56 -27.18 3.52
N ARG A 205 29.25 -28.17 4.12
CA ARG A 205 30.60 -27.96 4.69
C ARG A 205 31.64 -27.70 3.61
N ARG A 206 31.46 -28.27 2.41
CA ARG A 206 32.34 -28.00 1.26
C ARG A 206 32.11 -26.62 0.66
N TRP A 207 30.89 -26.11 0.79
CA TRP A 207 30.51 -24.78 0.30
C TRP A 207 31.02 -23.65 1.21
N PHE A 208 31.05 -23.89 2.53
CA PHE A 208 31.57 -22.95 3.53
C PHE A 208 32.84 -23.52 4.21
N PRO A 209 34.01 -23.45 3.55
CA PRO A 209 35.26 -23.98 4.09
C PRO A 209 35.86 -23.02 5.14
N THR A 210 35.19 -22.83 6.28
CA THR A 210 35.71 -22.07 7.43
C THR A 210 36.07 -23.02 8.58
N ASP A 211 37.02 -22.63 9.44
CA ASP A 211 37.37 -23.36 10.67
C ASP A 211 37.17 -22.43 11.89
N PRO A 212 36.24 -22.74 12.82
CA PRO A 212 35.36 -23.91 12.81
C PRO A 212 34.34 -23.87 11.67
N ALA A 213 33.97 -25.06 11.19
CA ALA A 213 32.91 -25.20 10.19
C ALA A 213 31.63 -24.56 10.72
N PRO A 214 30.87 -23.81 9.89
CA PRO A 214 29.63 -23.21 10.34
C PRO A 214 28.71 -24.32 10.84
N ARG A 215 28.13 -24.11 12.03
CA ARG A 215 27.17 -25.06 12.57
C ARG A 215 25.92 -25.02 11.69
N THR A 216 25.73 -26.01 10.83
CA THR A 216 24.45 -26.24 10.16
C THR A 216 23.46 -26.65 11.24
N ILE A 217 22.41 -25.85 11.40
CA ILE A 217 21.27 -26.21 12.23
C ILE A 217 20.18 -26.70 11.29
N ASP A 218 19.60 -27.86 11.57
CA ASP A 218 18.33 -28.21 10.94
C ASP A 218 17.34 -27.13 11.37
N LEU A 219 16.91 -26.32 10.40
CA LEU A 219 15.71 -25.52 10.61
C LEU A 219 14.63 -26.56 10.90
N PRO A 220 13.90 -26.46 12.02
CA PRO A 220 12.75 -27.33 12.18
C PRO A 220 11.88 -27.22 10.94
N THR A 221 11.23 -28.31 10.53
CA THR A 221 10.25 -28.35 9.44
C THR A 221 9.01 -27.48 9.74
N TYR A 222 9.12 -26.57 10.70
CA TYR A 222 8.12 -25.67 11.18
C TYR A 222 8.78 -24.31 11.40
N ALA A 223 8.34 -23.33 10.62
CA ALA A 223 8.85 -21.98 10.55
C ALA A 223 8.94 -21.34 11.95
N PHE A 224 10.13 -20.89 12.34
CA PHE A 224 10.31 -20.01 13.50
C PHE A 224 9.92 -18.57 13.18
N GLN A 225 8.63 -18.41 12.89
CA GLN A 225 7.80 -17.24 13.15
C GLN A 225 6.38 -17.79 13.31
N HIS A 226 5.71 -17.54 14.44
CA HIS A 226 4.29 -17.87 14.59
C HIS A 226 3.44 -16.92 13.72
N GLN A 227 3.51 -17.08 12.41
CA GLN A 227 2.57 -16.51 11.44
C GLN A 227 2.18 -17.62 10.47
N HIS A 228 0.88 -17.77 10.21
CA HIS A 228 0.39 -18.66 9.16
C HIS A 228 0.80 -18.08 7.80
N TYR A 229 1.88 -18.61 7.24
CA TYR A 229 2.21 -18.43 5.83
C TYR A 229 1.63 -19.61 5.05
N TRP A 230 0.41 -19.44 4.54
CA TRP A 230 -0.08 -20.33 3.50
C TRP A 230 0.55 -19.87 2.19
N LEU A 231 1.13 -20.81 1.42
CA LEU A 231 1.25 -20.62 -0.02
C LEU A 231 -0.11 -20.09 -0.48
N GLU A 232 -0.15 -18.90 -1.07
CA GLU A 232 -1.32 -18.48 -1.83
C GLU A 232 -1.54 -19.61 -2.82
N HIS A 233 -2.51 -20.48 -2.52
CA HIS A 233 -3.16 -21.21 -3.59
C HIS A 233 -3.52 -20.09 -4.54
N SER A 234 -2.98 -20.14 -5.74
CA SER A 234 -3.68 -19.59 -6.88
C SER A 234 -5.08 -20.15 -6.72
N THR A 235 -5.97 -19.37 -6.14
CA THR A 235 -7.38 -19.55 -6.30
C THR A 235 -7.53 -19.22 -7.77
N ARG A 236 -7.24 -20.23 -8.61
CA ARG A 236 -8.01 -20.48 -9.82
C ARG A 236 -9.40 -20.13 -9.38
N ALA A 237 -9.86 -18.98 -9.88
CA ALA A 237 -11.12 -18.38 -9.49
C ALA A 237 -12.09 -19.54 -9.25
N GLY A 238 -12.55 -19.67 -8.02
CA GLY A 238 -13.58 -20.61 -7.65
C GLY A 238 -14.88 -20.20 -8.32
N LYS A 239 -14.93 -20.22 -9.65
CA LYS A 239 -16.13 -20.46 -10.44
C LYS A 239 -16.54 -21.91 -10.20
N THR A 240 -16.79 -22.32 -8.94
CA THR A 240 -17.51 -23.58 -8.66
C THR A 240 -18.14 -23.73 -7.26
N LEU A 241 -18.05 -22.80 -6.28
CA LEU A 241 -18.74 -23.02 -4.99
C LEU A 241 -19.38 -21.79 -4.30
N ALA A 242 -19.28 -20.58 -4.86
CA ALA A 242 -19.95 -19.38 -4.32
C ALA A 242 -21.24 -18.97 -5.09
N ALA A 243 -21.71 -19.83 -5.99
CA ALA A 243 -23.03 -19.73 -6.60
C ALA A 243 -23.75 -21.05 -6.35
N GLU A 244 -24.96 -20.96 -5.80
CA GLU A 244 -25.82 -22.05 -5.30
C GLU A 244 -25.57 -22.48 -3.85
N HIS A 245 -25.73 -21.57 -2.88
CA HIS A 245 -26.49 -21.98 -1.70
C HIS A 245 -27.83 -22.49 -2.24
N SER A 246 -28.11 -23.78 -2.11
CA SER A 246 -29.38 -24.32 -2.57
C SER A 246 -30.52 -23.53 -1.92
N VAL A 247 -31.60 -23.27 -2.65
CA VAL A 247 -32.80 -22.61 -2.09
C VAL A 247 -33.27 -23.31 -0.81
N ALA A 248 -33.10 -24.64 -0.76
CA ALA A 248 -33.38 -25.45 0.43
C ALA A 248 -32.52 -25.09 1.64
N GLU A 249 -31.23 -24.80 1.45
CA GLU A 249 -30.36 -24.37 2.55
C GLU A 249 -30.78 -22.99 3.07
N ALA A 250 -31.13 -22.05 2.19
CA ALA A 250 -31.62 -20.73 2.59
C ALA A 250 -32.94 -20.81 3.37
N GLN A 251 -33.89 -21.63 2.91
CA GLN A 251 -35.18 -21.87 3.55
C GLN A 251 -35.06 -22.56 4.92
N TRP A 252 -34.21 -23.59 5.02
CA TRP A 252 -33.91 -24.29 6.29
C TRP A 252 -33.47 -23.28 7.36
N TRP A 253 -32.54 -22.44 6.94
CA TRP A 253 -31.94 -21.45 7.77
C TRP A 253 -32.88 -20.31 8.15
N GLN A 254 -33.74 -19.88 7.23
CA GLN A 254 -34.82 -18.94 7.52
C GLN A 254 -35.76 -19.51 8.61
N ALA A 255 -36.14 -20.79 8.51
CA ALA A 255 -36.97 -21.44 9.52
C ALA A 255 -36.32 -21.45 10.91
N VAL A 256 -35.00 -21.68 10.98
CA VAL A 256 -34.24 -21.60 12.24
C VAL A 256 -34.20 -20.16 12.79
N ASP A 257 -34.04 -19.15 11.92
CA ASP A 257 -33.99 -17.74 12.33
C ASP A 257 -35.34 -17.25 12.86
N GLU A 258 -36.45 -17.67 12.24
CA GLU A 258 -37.82 -17.27 12.61
C GLU A 258 -38.43 -18.15 13.72
N LEU A 259 -37.73 -19.21 14.13
CA LEU A 259 -38.25 -20.27 15.01
C LEU A 259 -39.55 -20.92 14.45
N ASP A 260 -39.66 -21.01 13.12
CA ASP A 260 -40.85 -21.50 12.42
C ASP A 260 -40.73 -23.01 12.14
N LEU A 261 -41.38 -23.80 13.00
CA LEU A 261 -41.48 -25.26 12.84
C LEU A 261 -42.25 -25.69 11.58
N GLY A 262 -43.19 -24.87 11.10
CA GLY A 262 -43.95 -25.14 9.88
C GLY A 262 -43.06 -25.02 8.65
N LEU A 263 -42.32 -23.93 8.53
CA LEU A 263 -41.35 -23.73 7.45
C LEU A 263 -40.22 -24.78 7.49
N LEU A 264 -39.81 -25.19 8.70
CA LEU A 264 -38.84 -26.27 8.89
C LEU A 264 -39.37 -27.61 8.37
N ALA A 265 -40.63 -27.94 8.69
CA ALA A 265 -41.31 -29.16 8.24
C ALA A 265 -41.47 -29.18 6.71
N GLU A 266 -41.76 -28.04 6.09
CA GLU A 266 -41.85 -27.90 4.64
C GLU A 266 -40.51 -28.11 3.95
N THR A 267 -39.43 -27.58 4.52
CA THR A 267 -38.07 -27.72 3.97
C THR A 267 -37.54 -29.16 4.09
N LEU A 268 -37.88 -29.87 5.17
CA LEU A 268 -37.40 -31.23 5.45
C LEU A 268 -38.15 -32.37 4.76
N ARG A 269 -39.15 -32.09 3.90
CA ARG A 269 -40.00 -33.12 3.26
C ARG A 269 -39.20 -34.19 2.51
N SER A 270 -38.79 -35.24 3.23
CA SER A 270 -38.38 -36.53 2.70
C SER A 270 -39.58 -37.48 2.79
N GLN A 271 -39.65 -38.47 1.90
CA GLN A 271 -40.80 -39.38 1.81
C GLN A 271 -41.01 -40.29 3.04
N GLU A 272 -40.25 -40.15 4.14
CA GLU A 272 -40.34 -41.03 5.32
C GLU A 272 -40.07 -40.32 6.68
N GLY A 273 -40.57 -39.11 6.90
CA GLY A 273 -40.54 -38.44 8.23
C GLY A 273 -41.94 -38.18 8.79
N SER A 274 -42.32 -38.79 9.91
CA SER A 274 -43.56 -38.46 10.62
C SER A 274 -43.48 -37.05 11.22
N ASP A 275 -44.59 -36.28 11.21
CA ASP A 275 -44.69 -34.94 11.85
C ASP A 275 -44.15 -34.90 13.30
N GLU A 276 -44.10 -36.05 13.96
CA GLU A 276 -43.55 -36.26 15.29
C GLU A 276 -42.03 -36.05 15.37
N ALA A 277 -41.28 -36.42 14.32
CA ALA A 277 -39.83 -36.22 14.24
C ALA A 277 -39.45 -34.75 14.10
N VAL A 278 -40.23 -33.94 13.36
CA VAL A 278 -39.98 -32.49 13.25
C VAL A 278 -40.34 -31.78 14.55
N ARG A 279 -41.43 -32.17 15.23
CA ARG A 279 -41.76 -31.65 16.57
C ARG A 279 -40.68 -31.95 17.60
N ALA A 280 -39.96 -33.07 17.48
CA ALA A 280 -38.84 -33.39 18.36
C ALA A 280 -37.67 -32.38 18.27
N LEU A 281 -37.60 -31.57 17.20
CA LEU A 281 -36.58 -30.52 17.02
C LEU A 281 -36.94 -29.18 17.70
N GLU A 282 -38.18 -28.99 18.15
CA GLU A 282 -38.64 -27.74 18.77
C GLU A 282 -37.73 -27.24 19.92
N PRO A 283 -37.28 -28.08 20.87
CA PRO A 283 -36.38 -27.63 21.94
C PRO A 283 -34.98 -27.24 21.44
N ALA A 284 -34.55 -27.73 20.28
CA ALA A 284 -33.24 -27.46 19.71
C ALA A 284 -33.21 -26.17 18.88
N LEU A 285 -34.36 -25.69 18.38
CA LEU A 285 -34.43 -24.49 17.54
C LEU A 285 -33.84 -23.23 18.19
N PRO A 286 -34.15 -22.89 19.46
CA PRO A 286 -33.51 -21.74 20.13
C PRO A 286 -32.00 -21.87 20.26
N VAL A 287 -31.49 -23.10 20.45
CA VAL A 287 -30.05 -23.39 20.54
C VAL A 287 -29.39 -23.18 19.18
N LEU A 288 -29.99 -23.67 18.10
CA LEU A 288 -29.51 -23.51 16.73
C LEU A 288 -29.58 -22.06 16.26
N GLN A 289 -30.67 -21.33 16.57
CA GLN A 289 -30.80 -19.90 16.31
C GLN A 289 -29.70 -19.12 17.06
N GLY A 290 -29.47 -19.42 18.34
CA GLY A 290 -28.41 -18.81 19.13
C GLY A 290 -27.00 -19.15 18.65
N TRP A 291 -26.77 -20.39 18.20
CA TRP A 291 -25.51 -20.81 17.57
C TRP A 291 -25.28 -20.05 16.25
N ARG A 292 -26.27 -20.03 15.36
CA ARG A 292 -26.16 -19.40 14.06
C ARG A 292 -26.00 -17.89 14.15
N ARG A 293 -26.75 -17.25 15.05
CA ARG A 293 -26.59 -15.82 15.34
C ARG A 293 -25.16 -15.52 15.76
N ARG A 294 -24.59 -16.28 16.70
CA ARG A 294 -23.18 -16.12 17.13
C ARG A 294 -22.19 -16.31 15.98
N HIS A 295 -22.38 -17.33 15.14
CA HIS A 295 -21.51 -17.59 13.99
C HIS A 295 -21.59 -16.50 12.92
N ARG A 296 -22.79 -15.96 12.64
CA ARG A 296 -22.96 -14.82 11.73
C ARG A 296 -22.34 -13.55 12.29
N GLU A 297 -22.60 -13.25 13.56
CA GLU A 297 -21.97 -12.10 14.24
C GLU A 297 -20.44 -12.22 14.22
N GLN A 298 -19.89 -13.42 14.46
CA GLN A 298 -18.46 -13.69 14.36
C GLN A 298 -17.93 -13.45 12.94
N ALA A 299 -18.56 -14.04 11.93
CA ALA A 299 -18.17 -13.88 10.53
C ALA A 299 -18.21 -12.41 10.08
N THR A 300 -19.23 -11.67 10.54
CA THR A 300 -19.34 -10.22 10.31
C THR A 300 -18.23 -9.43 11.01
N ILE A 301 -17.89 -9.77 12.26
CA ILE A 301 -16.77 -9.14 12.96
C ILE A 301 -15.45 -9.46 12.26
N ASP A 302 -15.24 -10.71 11.85
CA ASP A 302 -14.02 -11.16 11.18
C ASP A 302 -13.78 -10.44 9.84
N SER A 303 -14.83 -10.11 9.09
CA SER A 303 -14.71 -9.32 7.86
C SER A 303 -14.41 -7.83 8.10
N TRP A 304 -14.55 -7.36 9.34
CA TRP A 304 -14.22 -5.99 9.74
C TRP A 304 -12.88 -5.88 10.46
N ARG A 305 -12.20 -7.00 10.70
CA ARG A 305 -10.92 -7.05 11.41
C ARG A 305 -9.76 -6.95 10.43
N TYR A 306 -8.90 -5.97 10.64
CA TYR A 306 -7.70 -5.73 9.86
C TYR A 306 -6.49 -5.54 10.77
N ARG A 307 -5.29 -5.74 10.22
CA ARG A 307 -4.03 -5.43 10.88
C ARG A 307 -3.07 -4.78 9.90
N VAL A 308 -2.19 -3.96 10.45
CA VAL A 308 -1.03 -3.44 9.74
C VAL A 308 0.06 -4.52 9.72
N THR A 309 0.59 -4.81 8.55
CA THR A 309 1.78 -5.66 8.38
C THR A 309 2.87 -4.93 7.61
N TRP A 310 4.08 -5.45 7.70
CA TRP A 310 5.26 -4.92 7.03
C TRP A 310 5.78 -5.95 6.03
N LYS A 311 5.62 -5.66 4.75
CA LYS A 311 6.00 -6.53 3.65
C LYS A 311 7.43 -6.21 3.23
N HIS A 312 8.26 -7.24 3.08
CA HIS A 312 9.61 -7.06 2.57
C HIS A 312 9.59 -6.52 1.13
N LEU A 313 10.26 -5.40 0.90
CA LEU A 313 10.48 -4.80 -0.41
C LEU A 313 11.83 -5.29 -0.95
N PRO A 314 11.90 -5.89 -2.15
CA PRO A 314 13.16 -6.33 -2.74
C PRO A 314 14.17 -5.20 -2.85
N ASP A 315 15.44 -5.50 -2.58
CA ASP A 315 16.52 -4.53 -2.65
C ASP A 315 16.63 -3.93 -4.06
N THR A 316 16.73 -2.61 -4.13
CA THR A 316 17.05 -1.92 -5.38
C THR A 316 18.54 -2.03 -5.63
N ALA A 317 18.93 -2.45 -6.83
CA ALA A 317 20.34 -2.53 -7.20
C ALA A 317 20.92 -1.11 -7.38
N ASP A 318 21.76 -0.69 -6.44
CA ASP A 318 22.57 0.54 -6.46
C ASP A 318 21.77 1.87 -6.57
N PRO A 319 21.09 2.32 -5.51
CA PRO A 319 20.34 3.58 -5.55
C PRO A 319 21.29 4.77 -5.77
N ARG A 320 20.87 5.72 -6.60
CA ARG A 320 21.62 6.95 -6.91
C ARG A 320 20.75 8.19 -6.65
N LEU A 321 21.21 9.03 -5.75
CA LEU A 321 20.56 10.28 -5.37
C LEU A 321 21.31 11.41 -6.04
N ASP A 322 20.63 12.19 -6.88
CA ASP A 322 21.23 13.34 -7.57
C ASP A 322 20.89 14.66 -6.85
N GLY A 323 21.60 15.73 -7.21
CA GLY A 323 21.27 17.11 -6.82
C GLY A 323 21.58 17.46 -5.36
N GLU A 324 21.06 18.60 -4.91
CA GLU A 324 21.30 19.12 -3.56
C GLU A 324 20.18 18.72 -2.59
N TRP A 325 20.54 18.39 -1.36
CA TRP A 325 19.62 17.95 -0.32
C TRP A 325 19.71 18.81 0.93
N LEU A 326 18.56 19.09 1.55
CA LEU A 326 18.44 19.88 2.77
C LEU A 326 17.86 19.04 3.90
N LEU A 327 18.57 18.99 5.04
CA LEU A 327 18.19 18.22 6.22
C LEU A 327 17.81 19.19 7.36
N PHE A 328 16.56 19.17 7.79
CA PHE A 328 16.12 19.84 9.00
C PHE A 328 16.41 18.94 10.20
N VAL A 329 17.31 19.37 11.09
CA VAL A 329 17.82 18.57 12.21
C VAL A 329 17.57 19.31 13.53
N PRO A 330 17.16 18.65 14.62
CA PRO A 330 17.10 19.30 15.91
C PRO A 330 18.46 19.88 16.32
N ASP A 331 18.46 21.05 16.96
CA ASP A 331 19.69 21.67 17.43
C ASP A 331 20.43 20.72 18.40
N GLY A 332 21.76 20.68 18.28
CA GLY A 332 22.60 19.74 19.02
C GLY A 332 22.55 18.26 18.59
N HIS A 333 21.74 17.87 17.60
CA HIS A 333 21.59 16.47 17.16
C HIS A 333 22.40 16.09 15.92
N ALA A 334 23.36 16.92 15.49
CA ALA A 334 24.20 16.64 14.32
C ALA A 334 24.93 15.27 14.38
N GLU A 335 25.31 14.85 15.59
CA GLU A 335 26.00 13.56 15.83
C GLU A 335 25.04 12.39 16.11
N HIS A 336 23.73 12.61 16.08
CA HIS A 336 22.75 11.55 16.32
C HIS A 336 22.87 10.44 15.26
N PRO A 337 22.79 9.14 15.62
CA PRO A 337 23.02 8.04 14.67
C PRO A 337 22.14 8.10 13.40
N ALA A 338 20.86 8.44 13.54
CA ALA A 338 19.96 8.60 12.39
C ALA A 338 20.34 9.77 11.47
N VAL A 339 20.81 10.89 12.03
CA VAL A 339 21.26 12.07 11.27
C VAL A 339 22.51 11.71 10.48
N ARG A 340 23.50 11.12 11.15
CA ARG A 340 24.73 10.64 10.50
C ARG A 340 24.42 9.63 9.39
N ALA A 341 23.56 8.66 9.65
CA ALA A 341 23.13 7.68 8.66
C ALA A 341 22.48 8.32 7.43
N THR A 342 21.68 9.36 7.62
CA THR A 342 21.05 10.07 6.49
C THR A 342 22.09 10.84 5.67
N VAL A 343 23.02 11.53 6.33
CA VAL A 343 24.13 12.23 5.65
C VAL A 343 25.01 11.24 4.90
N ASP A 344 25.38 10.13 5.53
CA ASP A 344 26.22 9.08 4.94
C ASP A 344 25.50 8.43 3.75
N ALA A 345 24.22 8.08 3.88
CA ALA A 345 23.42 7.51 2.79
C ALA A 345 23.33 8.46 1.58
N LEU A 346 23.06 9.75 1.81
CA LEU A 346 23.01 10.74 0.73
C LEU A 346 24.36 10.91 0.04
N THR A 347 25.44 11.04 0.82
CA THR A 347 26.79 11.30 0.30
C THR A 347 27.34 10.08 -0.45
N GLU A 348 27.20 8.89 0.11
CA GLU A 348 27.71 7.65 -0.48
C GLU A 348 26.97 7.26 -1.77
N HIS A 349 25.69 7.67 -1.89
CA HIS A 349 24.84 7.35 -3.04
C HIS A 349 24.71 8.51 -4.05
N GLY A 350 25.59 9.50 -4.01
CA GLY A 350 25.81 10.42 -5.13
C GLY A 350 25.21 11.82 -5.01
N ALA A 351 24.63 12.19 -3.86
CA ALA A 351 24.09 13.54 -3.67
C ALA A 351 25.21 14.58 -3.86
N ALA A 352 24.93 15.63 -4.64
CA ALA A 352 25.94 16.63 -5.00
C ALA A 352 26.36 17.47 -3.79
N SER A 353 25.41 17.79 -2.90
CA SER A 353 25.67 18.46 -1.63
C SER A 353 24.57 18.12 -0.62
N VAL A 354 24.95 18.05 0.66
CA VAL A 354 24.04 17.82 1.79
C VAL A 354 24.19 18.99 2.77
N ARG A 355 23.12 19.76 2.96
CA ARG A 355 23.09 20.92 3.86
C ARG A 355 22.29 20.58 5.12
N LEU A 356 22.92 20.72 6.29
CA LEU A 356 22.21 20.63 7.57
C LEU A 356 21.65 21.99 7.95
N HIS A 357 20.39 22.04 8.35
CA HIS A 357 19.73 23.20 8.93
C HIS A 357 19.29 22.87 10.37
N PRO A 358 20.08 23.27 11.39
CA PRO A 358 19.74 23.08 12.79
C PRO A 358 18.50 23.90 13.18
N VAL A 359 17.61 23.30 13.97
CA VAL A 359 16.35 23.91 14.41
C VAL A 359 16.16 23.71 15.91
N GLU A 360 15.93 24.80 16.65
CA GLU A 360 15.48 24.73 18.04
C GLU A 360 13.98 24.35 18.07
N ALA A 361 13.69 23.05 18.02
CA ALA A 361 12.35 22.51 17.74
C ALA A 361 11.25 23.04 18.68
N GLY A 362 11.57 23.28 19.96
CA GLY A 362 10.62 23.81 20.94
C GLY A 362 10.36 25.33 20.84
N ARG A 363 11.00 26.04 19.92
CA ARG A 363 10.88 27.50 19.77
C ARG A 363 10.75 28.00 18.33
N VAL A 364 11.00 27.12 17.35
CA VAL A 364 10.96 27.49 15.94
C VAL A 364 9.59 27.99 15.53
N ARG A 365 9.57 29.05 14.72
CA ARG A 365 8.35 29.61 14.15
C ARG A 365 8.23 29.28 12.68
N ARG A 366 6.99 29.14 12.21
CA ARG A 366 6.64 28.85 10.82
C ARG A 366 7.29 29.82 9.83
N GLU A 367 7.35 31.11 10.17
CA GLU A 367 7.94 32.14 9.31
C GLU A 367 9.46 31.98 9.14
N GLU A 368 10.14 31.47 10.17
CA GLU A 368 11.59 31.22 10.12
C GLU A 368 11.91 30.05 9.20
N LEU A 369 11.09 29.00 9.23
CA LEU A 369 11.20 27.86 8.31
C LEU A 369 10.81 28.24 6.88
N ALA A 370 9.80 29.11 6.69
CA ALA A 370 9.38 29.57 5.37
C ALA A 370 10.42 30.47 4.67
N ALA A 371 11.32 31.09 5.45
CA ALA A 371 12.43 31.89 4.92
C ALA A 371 13.59 31.04 4.38
N VAL A 372 13.59 29.72 4.63
CA VAL A 372 14.63 28.82 4.14
C VAL A 372 14.44 28.56 2.64
N ASP A 373 15.46 28.89 1.84
CA ASP A 373 15.42 28.69 0.39
C ASP A 373 15.47 27.19 0.03
N THR A 374 14.37 26.70 -0.54
CA THR A 374 14.22 25.32 -1.03
C THR A 374 14.33 25.21 -2.55
N SER A 375 14.60 26.31 -3.26
CA SER A 375 14.68 26.30 -4.71
C SER A 375 15.88 25.48 -5.22
N GLY A 376 15.66 24.70 -6.28
CA GLY A 376 16.70 23.88 -6.90
C GLY A 376 17.14 22.63 -6.13
N LEU A 377 16.51 22.33 -4.99
CA LEU A 377 16.77 21.10 -4.23
C LEU A 377 16.18 19.87 -4.93
N ALA A 378 16.88 18.74 -4.81
CA ALA A 378 16.38 17.44 -5.24
C ALA A 378 15.46 16.80 -4.19
N GLY A 379 15.71 17.06 -2.90
CA GLY A 379 14.86 16.56 -1.82
C GLY A 379 15.12 17.24 -0.47
N ILE A 380 14.14 17.15 0.41
CA ILE A 380 14.18 17.66 1.78
C ILE A 380 13.99 16.48 2.73
N VAL A 381 14.84 16.39 3.76
CA VAL A 381 14.70 15.40 4.82
C VAL A 381 14.39 16.08 6.15
N ASN A 382 13.30 15.68 6.78
CA ASN A 382 12.89 16.11 8.11
C ASN A 382 13.33 15.08 9.16
N LEU A 383 14.31 15.45 9.98
CA LEU A 383 14.81 14.69 11.13
C LEU A 383 14.39 15.33 12.47
N LEU A 384 13.53 16.36 12.44
CA LEU A 384 12.97 16.99 13.64
C LEU A 384 12.24 16.03 14.59
N PRO A 385 11.60 14.93 14.14
CA PRO A 385 10.95 13.98 15.04
C PRO A 385 11.89 13.36 16.10
N LEU A 386 13.21 13.37 15.88
CA LEU A 386 14.19 12.85 16.82
C LEU A 386 14.23 13.63 18.14
N ASP A 387 13.71 14.86 18.18
CA ASP A 387 13.54 15.61 19.43
C ASP A 387 12.23 15.23 20.12
N GLU A 388 12.35 14.29 21.07
CA GLU A 388 11.24 13.79 21.89
C GLU A 388 10.98 14.64 23.14
N THR A 389 11.72 15.74 23.35
CA THR A 389 11.52 16.59 24.53
C THR A 389 10.13 17.24 24.52
N PRO A 390 9.49 17.44 25.67
CA PRO A 390 8.22 18.16 25.72
C PRO A 390 8.36 19.62 25.25
N HIS A 391 7.39 20.13 24.50
CA HIS A 391 7.36 21.54 24.12
C HIS A 391 7.25 22.44 25.38
N PRO A 392 8.01 23.54 25.48
CA PRO A 392 8.10 24.35 26.70
C PRO A 392 6.77 24.91 27.21
N GLU A 393 5.85 25.27 26.31
CA GLU A 393 4.54 25.85 26.64
C GLU A 393 3.38 24.83 26.57
N HIS A 394 3.62 23.66 25.99
CA HIS A 394 2.60 22.68 25.62
C HIS A 394 3.10 21.26 25.89
N ALA A 395 3.13 20.87 27.16
CA ALA A 395 3.86 19.69 27.63
C ALA A 395 3.36 18.34 27.06
N ALA A 396 2.13 18.28 26.52
CA ALA A 396 1.61 17.08 25.86
C ALA A 396 2.19 16.90 24.45
N VAL A 397 2.77 17.94 23.86
CA VAL A 397 3.31 17.95 22.50
C VAL A 397 4.82 17.73 22.51
N PRO A 398 5.36 16.69 21.85
CA PRO A 398 6.80 16.59 21.61
C PRO A 398 7.29 17.77 20.74
N ALA A 399 8.44 18.36 21.08
CA ALA A 399 9.03 19.48 20.36
C ALA A 399 9.25 19.16 18.88
N GLY A 400 9.74 17.95 18.57
CA GLY A 400 9.90 17.47 17.20
C GLY A 400 8.59 17.36 16.40
N LEU A 401 7.46 17.05 17.05
CA LEU A 401 6.14 17.04 16.41
C LEU A 401 5.65 18.46 16.10
N ALA A 402 5.82 19.39 17.04
CA ALA A 402 5.47 20.80 16.83
C ALA A 402 6.29 21.40 15.69
N ALA A 403 7.60 21.18 15.69
CA ALA A 403 8.50 21.65 14.65
C ALA A 403 8.23 20.99 13.29
N THR A 404 7.89 19.69 13.25
CA THR A 404 7.46 19.00 12.03
C THR A 404 6.17 19.61 11.47
N THR A 405 5.19 19.92 12.33
CA THR A 405 3.95 20.59 11.92
C THR A 405 4.24 21.96 11.31
N ALA A 406 5.08 22.77 11.96
CA ALA A 406 5.50 24.07 11.46
C ALA A 406 6.27 23.97 10.13
N LEU A 407 7.09 22.92 9.95
CA LEU A 407 7.81 22.68 8.70
C LEU A 407 6.87 22.35 7.54
N VAL A 408 5.91 21.44 7.74
CA VAL A 408 4.92 21.11 6.69
C VAL A 408 4.11 22.35 6.30
N GLN A 409 3.71 23.15 7.29
CA GLN A 409 3.02 24.42 7.08
C GLN A 409 3.86 25.42 6.27
N ALA A 410 5.12 25.63 6.67
CA ALA A 410 6.03 26.55 6.00
C ALA A 410 6.28 26.16 4.53
N LEU A 411 6.53 24.87 4.27
CA LEU A 411 6.69 24.36 2.90
C LEU A 411 5.40 24.51 2.09
N GLY A 412 4.24 24.27 2.72
CA GLY A 412 2.93 24.53 2.12
C GLY A 412 2.73 25.99 1.70
N ASP A 413 3.13 26.96 2.53
CA ASP A 413 3.02 28.39 2.23
C ASP A 413 3.89 28.83 1.06
N THR A 414 5.09 28.26 0.96
CA THR A 414 6.00 28.55 -0.17
C THR A 414 5.55 27.91 -1.48
N GLY A 415 4.58 26.96 -1.43
CA GLY A 415 4.11 26.23 -2.61
C GLY A 415 5.16 25.32 -3.22
N THR A 416 6.18 24.90 -2.44
CA THR A 416 7.25 24.02 -2.92
C THR A 416 6.70 22.69 -3.41
N THR A 417 7.36 22.11 -4.41
CA THR A 417 7.07 20.76 -4.93
C THR A 417 8.24 19.81 -4.68
N VAL A 418 9.24 20.24 -3.91
CA VAL A 418 10.38 19.40 -3.54
C VAL A 418 9.89 18.32 -2.57
N PRO A 419 10.23 17.03 -2.78
CA PRO A 419 9.75 15.95 -1.93
C PRO A 419 10.33 16.05 -0.51
N LEU A 420 9.43 16.02 0.47
CA LEU A 420 9.71 15.98 1.90
C LEU A 420 9.64 14.54 2.41
N HIS A 421 10.79 14.00 2.84
CA HIS A 421 10.88 12.71 3.52
C HIS A 421 11.06 12.94 5.02
N THR A 422 10.21 12.33 5.84
CA THR A 422 10.33 12.42 7.31
C THR A 422 10.93 11.14 7.86
N VAL A 423 12.04 11.27 8.58
CA VAL A 423 12.81 10.14 9.12
C VAL A 423 12.60 10.05 10.63
N THR A 424 12.26 8.86 11.10
CA THR A 424 12.20 8.48 12.51
C THR A 424 13.20 7.34 12.80
N GLN A 425 13.41 7.01 14.07
CA GLN A 425 14.21 5.85 14.49
C GLN A 425 13.46 5.07 15.57
N GLY A 426 13.08 3.82 15.30
CA GLY A 426 12.38 2.97 16.26
C GLY A 426 10.96 3.43 16.61
N ALA A 427 10.30 4.16 15.72
CA ALA A 427 8.92 4.64 15.88
C ALA A 427 7.87 3.62 15.44
N VAL A 428 8.27 2.56 14.74
CA VAL A 428 7.41 1.47 14.27
C VAL A 428 8.05 0.12 14.56
N SER A 429 7.24 -0.94 14.59
CA SER A 429 7.70 -2.32 14.70
C SER A 429 7.33 -3.09 13.42
N THR A 430 8.31 -3.75 12.80
CA THR A 430 8.07 -4.64 11.64
C THR A 430 7.68 -6.06 12.05
N GLY A 431 7.77 -6.39 13.35
CA GLY A 431 7.40 -7.70 13.88
C GLY A 431 7.98 -7.96 15.28
N ALA A 432 7.75 -9.16 15.82
CA ALA A 432 8.09 -9.50 17.21
C ALA A 432 9.59 -9.38 17.56
N THR A 433 10.48 -9.45 16.57
CA THR A 433 11.94 -9.30 16.76
C THR A 433 12.43 -7.85 16.60
N ASP A 434 11.54 -6.92 16.29
CA ASP A 434 11.83 -5.50 16.08
C ASP A 434 11.05 -4.66 17.11
N PRO A 435 11.54 -4.57 18.35
CA PRO A 435 10.82 -3.85 19.40
C PRO A 435 10.76 -2.36 19.11
N LEU A 436 9.58 -1.76 19.30
CA LEU A 436 9.38 -0.32 19.20
C LEU A 436 10.01 0.39 20.40
N THR A 437 11.05 1.19 20.19
CA THR A 437 11.82 1.84 21.26
C THR A 437 11.48 3.30 21.49
N HIS A 438 10.93 4.00 20.49
CA HIS A 438 10.66 5.45 20.51
C HIS A 438 9.19 5.78 20.20
N PRO A 439 8.24 5.45 21.10
CA PRO A 439 6.82 5.66 20.85
C PRO A 439 6.45 7.14 20.64
N LEU A 440 7.18 8.10 21.21
CA LEU A 440 6.90 9.53 21.02
C LEU A 440 7.08 9.98 19.57
N GLN A 441 8.03 9.39 18.83
CA GLN A 441 8.22 9.66 17.41
C GLN A 441 7.04 9.16 16.56
N ALA A 442 6.26 8.17 17.03
CA ALA A 442 5.11 7.65 16.28
C ALA A 442 4.02 8.72 16.02
N HIS A 443 3.95 9.80 16.80
CA HIS A 443 3.02 10.89 16.49
C HIS A 443 3.19 11.42 15.06
N VAL A 444 4.42 11.51 14.56
CA VAL A 444 4.70 12.08 13.23
C VAL A 444 4.26 11.14 12.10
N TRP A 445 4.13 9.85 12.36
CA TRP A 445 3.57 8.90 11.40
C TRP A 445 2.07 9.12 11.19
N GLY A 446 1.35 9.40 12.28
CA GLY A 446 -0.06 9.79 12.22
C GLY A 446 -0.28 11.12 11.51
N LEU A 447 0.50 12.14 11.87
CA LEU A 447 0.49 13.45 11.20
C LEU A 447 0.90 13.34 9.71
N GLY A 448 1.96 12.58 9.43
CA GLY A 448 2.54 12.46 8.09
C GLY A 448 1.60 11.80 7.09
N ARG A 449 0.80 10.81 7.50
CA ARG A 449 -0.27 10.26 6.64
C ARG A 449 -1.36 11.28 6.32
N VAL A 450 -1.61 12.26 7.18
CA VAL A 450 -2.52 13.37 6.88
C VAL A 450 -1.85 14.39 5.96
N ALA A 451 -0.57 14.68 6.18
CA ALA A 451 0.22 15.54 5.29
C ALA A 451 0.30 14.97 3.87
N ALA A 452 0.41 13.65 3.71
CA ALA A 452 0.30 12.95 2.44
C ALA A 452 -1.02 13.22 1.69
N LEU A 453 -2.13 13.38 2.42
CA LEU A 453 -3.47 13.63 1.84
C LEU A 453 -3.70 15.11 1.55
N GLU A 454 -3.20 16.01 2.41
CA GLU A 454 -3.40 17.46 2.28
C GLU A 454 -2.37 18.13 1.36
N HIS A 455 -1.15 17.59 1.30
CA HIS A 455 -0.02 18.13 0.56
C HIS A 455 0.66 17.08 -0.36
N PRO A 456 -0.09 16.35 -1.20
CA PRO A 456 0.42 15.17 -1.94
C PRO A 456 1.59 15.48 -2.90
N ARG A 457 1.69 16.72 -3.39
CA ARG A 457 2.74 17.13 -4.35
C ARG A 457 4.12 17.32 -3.73
N MET A 458 4.19 17.68 -2.45
CA MET A 458 5.45 17.89 -1.73
C MET A 458 5.78 16.70 -0.82
N TRP A 459 4.88 15.73 -0.66
CA TRP A 459 5.08 14.65 0.29
C TRP A 459 5.88 13.50 -0.34
N GLY A 460 7.09 13.25 0.15
CA GLY A 460 7.94 12.13 -0.24
C GLY A 460 7.56 10.84 0.50
N GLY A 461 7.54 10.88 1.84
CA GLY A 461 7.17 9.72 2.64
C GLY A 461 7.69 9.74 4.08
N LEU A 462 7.42 8.65 4.79
CA LEU A 462 7.87 8.33 6.14
C LEU A 462 8.88 7.18 6.08
N VAL A 463 10.01 7.32 6.75
CA VAL A 463 11.06 6.30 6.82
C VAL A 463 11.46 6.07 8.27
N ASP A 464 11.36 4.83 8.76
CA ASP A 464 11.85 4.48 10.09
C ASP A 464 13.19 3.72 10.01
N LEU A 465 14.17 4.16 10.79
CA LEU A 465 15.50 3.57 10.87
C LEU A 465 15.65 2.62 12.07
N PRO A 466 16.54 1.62 11.98
CA PRO A 466 16.86 0.77 13.11
C PRO A 466 17.77 1.51 14.11
N ALA A 467 17.81 1.07 15.36
CA ALA A 467 18.71 1.62 16.38
C ALA A 467 20.20 1.47 16.00
N ARG A 468 20.55 0.40 15.27
CA ARG A 468 21.90 0.15 14.76
C ARG A 468 21.90 0.27 13.25
N VAL A 469 22.69 1.22 12.75
CA VAL A 469 22.85 1.48 11.33
C VAL A 469 24.08 0.71 10.83
N ASP A 470 23.90 0.00 9.72
CA ASP A 470 24.96 -0.65 8.97
C ASP A 470 24.94 -0.21 7.50
N ARG A 471 25.87 -0.75 6.69
CA ARG A 471 25.95 -0.40 5.27
C ARG A 471 24.69 -0.75 4.47
N HIS A 472 23.99 -1.82 4.85
CA HIS A 472 22.74 -2.20 4.19
C HIS A 472 21.62 -1.21 4.52
N THR A 473 21.60 -0.71 5.76
CA THR A 473 20.71 0.36 6.20
C THR A 473 20.91 1.64 5.37
N LEU A 474 22.15 2.00 5.02
CA LEU A 474 22.44 3.18 4.19
C LEU A 474 21.87 3.04 2.77
N ALA A 475 22.10 1.88 2.13
CA ALA A 475 21.55 1.61 0.81
C ALA A 475 20.02 1.56 0.81
N GLY A 476 19.42 0.93 1.82
CA GLY A 476 17.96 0.89 2.00
C GLY A 476 17.37 2.28 2.23
N LEU A 477 18.02 3.13 3.04
CA LEU A 477 17.62 4.52 3.23
C LEU A 477 17.73 5.32 1.92
N ALA A 478 18.83 5.17 1.18
CA ALA A 478 18.99 5.86 -0.10
C ALA A 478 17.90 5.45 -1.11
N ALA A 479 17.56 4.16 -1.17
CA ALA A 479 16.45 3.66 -1.99
C ALA A 479 15.10 4.23 -1.53
N ALA A 480 14.86 4.37 -0.23
CA ALA A 480 13.64 4.94 0.34
C ALA A 480 13.45 6.45 0.03
N LEU A 481 14.53 7.16 -0.27
CA LEU A 481 14.52 8.58 -0.64
C LEU A 481 14.31 8.82 -2.15
N LEU A 482 14.30 7.76 -2.98
CA LEU A 482 14.01 7.88 -4.40
C LEU A 482 12.51 8.09 -4.65
N PRO A 483 12.13 8.76 -5.76
CA PRO A 483 10.74 8.84 -6.19
C PRO A 483 10.12 7.45 -6.37
N GLN A 484 9.08 7.16 -5.61
CA GLN A 484 8.35 5.89 -5.64
C GLN A 484 6.94 6.07 -5.05
N ASP A 485 6.06 5.10 -5.32
CA ASP A 485 4.70 5.11 -4.77
C ASP A 485 4.66 4.68 -3.29
N GLU A 486 5.69 3.96 -2.82
CA GLU A 486 5.84 3.55 -1.42
C GLU A 486 6.24 4.75 -0.55
N ASP A 487 5.41 5.05 0.44
CA ASP A 487 5.56 6.26 1.25
C ASP A 487 5.64 6.00 2.75
N GLN A 488 5.62 4.73 3.15
CA GLN A 488 5.63 4.27 4.53
C GLN A 488 6.59 3.09 4.63
N ILE A 489 7.84 3.41 4.92
CA ILE A 489 8.99 2.51 4.79
C ILE A 489 9.66 2.31 6.15
N ALA A 490 10.04 1.08 6.46
CA ALA A 490 10.90 0.74 7.59
C ALA A 490 12.15 0.06 7.06
N VAL A 491 13.31 0.69 7.25
CA VAL A 491 14.60 0.11 6.91
C VAL A 491 15.09 -0.67 8.12
N ARG A 492 15.51 -1.92 7.91
CA ARG A 492 16.06 -2.79 8.95
C ARG A 492 17.30 -3.51 8.41
N ALA A 493 18.09 -4.11 9.30
CA ALA A 493 19.21 -4.95 8.91
C ALA A 493 18.79 -6.17 8.06
N THR A 494 17.52 -6.58 8.15
CA THR A 494 16.93 -7.68 7.37
C THR A 494 16.38 -7.25 6.01
N GLY A 495 16.46 -5.97 5.66
CA GLY A 495 15.90 -5.43 4.42
C GLY A 495 14.96 -4.24 4.63
N THR A 496 14.49 -3.69 3.53
CA THR A 496 13.49 -2.63 3.49
C THR A 496 12.09 -3.23 3.57
N HIS A 497 11.20 -2.66 4.37
CA HIS A 497 9.84 -3.13 4.53
C HIS A 497 8.84 -2.00 4.26
N THR A 498 7.72 -2.32 3.63
CA THR A 498 6.65 -1.37 3.31
C THR A 498 5.37 -1.73 4.04
N ARG A 499 4.65 -0.70 4.47
CA ARG A 499 3.45 -0.86 5.30
C ARG A 499 2.25 -1.30 4.47
N ARG A 500 1.46 -2.25 4.98
CA ARG A 500 0.26 -2.80 4.33
C ARG A 500 -0.89 -2.99 5.31
N LEU A 501 -2.12 -2.86 4.83
CA LEU A 501 -3.33 -3.30 5.51
C LEU A 501 -3.72 -4.69 5.02
N VAL A 502 -3.97 -5.62 5.95
CA VAL A 502 -4.43 -6.98 5.63
C VAL A 502 -5.60 -7.38 6.52
N HIS A 503 -6.44 -8.29 6.04
CA HIS A 503 -7.48 -8.92 6.85
C HIS A 503 -6.86 -9.69 8.02
N ALA A 504 -7.49 -9.62 9.19
CA ALA A 504 -7.05 -10.24 10.43
C ALA A 504 -8.20 -10.99 11.13
N PRO A 505 -8.81 -12.00 10.48
CA PRO A 505 -9.89 -12.78 11.07
C PRO A 505 -9.42 -13.42 12.38
N ALA A 506 -10.31 -13.51 13.37
CA ALA A 506 -9.96 -14.13 14.64
C ALA A 506 -9.53 -15.59 14.40
N THR A 507 -8.29 -15.92 14.76
CA THR A 507 -7.83 -17.31 14.74
C THR A 507 -8.37 -18.01 15.97
N ALA A 508 -8.93 -19.21 15.80
CA ALA A 508 -9.33 -20.07 16.90
C ALA A 508 -8.06 -20.59 17.59
N SER A 509 -7.41 -19.77 18.42
CA SER A 509 -6.13 -20.09 19.04
C SER A 509 -6.07 -19.56 20.47
N GLY A 510 -5.98 -20.47 21.44
CA GLY A 510 -5.74 -20.18 22.86
C GLY A 510 -6.98 -20.34 23.73
N SER A 511 -6.88 -21.25 24.73
CA SER A 511 -7.87 -21.64 25.75
C SER A 511 -9.25 -21.01 25.63
N GLY A 512 -10.32 -21.79 25.42
CA GLY A 512 -11.72 -21.33 25.33
C GLY A 512 -12.30 -20.62 26.57
N VAL A 513 -11.48 -19.98 27.41
CA VAL A 513 -11.82 -19.07 28.48
C VAL A 513 -11.49 -17.65 28.00
N GLY A 514 -12.51 -16.91 27.55
CA GLY A 514 -12.36 -15.49 27.21
C GLY A 514 -11.92 -14.66 28.43
N TRP A 515 -11.33 -13.49 28.18
CA TRP A 515 -10.98 -12.54 29.24
C TRP A 515 -12.21 -12.22 30.11
N GLN A 516 -12.02 -12.14 31.43
CA GLN A 516 -13.06 -11.77 32.39
C GLN A 516 -12.56 -10.65 33.30
N PRO A 517 -13.41 -9.66 33.61
CA PRO A 517 -13.05 -8.59 34.53
C PRO A 517 -12.85 -9.12 35.95
N ARG A 518 -11.72 -8.78 36.57
CA ARG A 518 -11.39 -9.12 37.96
C ARG A 518 -11.08 -7.83 38.73
N GLY A 519 -11.29 -7.80 40.05
CA GLY A 519 -11.00 -6.61 40.86
C GLY A 519 -11.66 -5.33 40.30
N THR A 520 -10.86 -4.26 40.17
CA THR A 520 -11.27 -2.97 39.61
C THR A 520 -10.88 -2.84 38.14
N THR A 521 -11.82 -2.37 37.31
CA THR A 521 -11.55 -1.88 35.95
C THR A 521 -11.68 -0.35 35.90
N LEU A 522 -10.59 0.34 35.57
CA LEU A 522 -10.57 1.79 35.33
C LEU A 522 -11.02 2.08 33.90
N ILE A 523 -12.03 2.95 33.73
CA ILE A 523 -12.47 3.45 32.42
C ILE A 523 -12.29 4.96 32.38
N THR A 524 -11.30 5.44 31.62
CA THR A 524 -11.12 6.88 31.39
C THR A 524 -12.06 7.37 30.29
N GLY A 525 -12.66 8.54 30.48
CA GLY A 525 -13.81 8.90 29.65
C GLY A 525 -15.04 8.03 29.95
N GLY A 526 -15.08 7.44 31.16
CA GLY A 526 -16.07 6.43 31.57
C GLY A 526 -17.50 6.93 31.61
N THR A 527 -17.70 8.26 31.68
CA THR A 527 -19.02 8.90 31.59
C THR A 527 -19.35 9.42 30.19
N GLY A 528 -18.49 9.18 29.19
CA GLY A 528 -18.73 9.51 27.79
C GLY A 528 -19.56 8.44 27.07
N GLY A 529 -19.96 8.70 25.82
CA GLY A 529 -20.82 7.78 25.05
C GLY A 529 -20.26 6.35 24.96
N ILE A 530 -19.00 6.20 24.53
CA ILE A 530 -18.32 4.90 24.45
C ILE A 530 -18.09 4.32 25.85
N GLY A 531 -17.56 5.12 26.79
CA GLY A 531 -17.28 4.67 28.17
C GLY A 531 -18.51 4.09 28.87
N ALA A 532 -19.69 4.70 28.66
CA ALA A 532 -20.94 4.22 29.23
C ALA A 532 -21.41 2.87 28.63
N VAL A 533 -21.21 2.65 27.32
CA VAL A 533 -21.48 1.34 26.69
C VAL A 533 -20.58 0.27 27.29
N LEU A 534 -19.28 0.56 27.44
CA LEU A 534 -18.31 -0.38 28.00
C LEU A 534 -18.59 -0.70 29.47
N ALA A 535 -18.94 0.31 30.27
CA ALA A 535 -19.31 0.12 31.66
C ALA A 535 -20.52 -0.82 31.82
N ARG A 536 -21.56 -0.64 30.98
CA ARG A 536 -22.74 -1.52 30.97
C ARG A 536 -22.40 -2.95 30.57
N TRP A 537 -21.56 -3.11 29.56
CA TRP A 537 -21.09 -4.43 29.15
C TRP A 537 -20.34 -5.12 30.30
N LEU A 538 -19.35 -4.45 30.88
CA LEU A 538 -18.57 -5.02 31.98
C LEU A 538 -19.42 -5.38 33.20
N ALA A 539 -20.41 -4.57 33.55
CA ALA A 539 -21.34 -4.89 34.62
C ALA A 539 -22.17 -6.16 34.32
N ARG A 540 -22.61 -6.35 33.06
CA ARG A 540 -23.30 -7.59 32.63
C ARG A 540 -22.38 -8.80 32.63
N GLU A 541 -21.10 -8.62 32.37
CA GLU A 541 -20.06 -9.66 32.50
C GLU A 541 -19.65 -9.92 33.96
N GLY A 542 -20.27 -9.24 34.93
CA GLY A 542 -20.02 -9.47 36.36
C GLY A 542 -18.77 -8.79 36.91
N ALA A 543 -18.37 -7.64 36.35
CA ALA A 543 -17.27 -6.85 36.89
C ALA A 543 -17.51 -6.52 38.38
N PRO A 544 -16.57 -6.84 39.30
CA PRO A 544 -16.74 -6.57 40.73
C PRO A 544 -16.80 -5.07 41.03
N HIS A 545 -15.88 -4.30 40.44
CA HIS A 545 -15.78 -2.85 40.66
C HIS A 545 -15.41 -2.10 39.36
N LEU A 546 -16.11 -1.00 39.11
CA LEU A 546 -15.84 -0.07 38.02
C LEU A 546 -15.44 1.30 38.58
N LEU A 547 -14.27 1.76 38.17
CA LEU A 547 -13.77 3.11 38.45
C LEU A 547 -13.93 3.95 37.18
N LEU A 548 -14.94 4.82 37.14
CA LEU A 548 -15.24 5.64 35.97
C LEU A 548 -14.71 7.06 36.19
N THR A 549 -13.86 7.53 35.27
CA THR A 549 -13.27 8.87 35.38
C THR A 549 -13.59 9.76 34.19
N SER A 550 -13.74 11.04 34.49
CA SER A 550 -13.77 12.13 33.52
C SER A 550 -13.42 13.43 34.25
N ARG A 551 -13.11 14.51 33.52
CA ARG A 551 -12.83 15.83 34.13
C ARG A 551 -13.98 16.34 35.01
N ARG A 552 -15.22 16.03 34.64
CA ARG A 552 -16.43 16.40 35.40
C ARG A 552 -16.80 15.39 36.49
N GLY A 553 -16.31 14.14 36.38
CA GLY A 553 -16.58 13.09 37.35
C GLY A 553 -18.07 12.90 37.66
N PRO A 554 -18.47 12.93 38.95
CA PRO A 554 -19.86 12.83 39.39
C PRO A 554 -20.83 13.86 38.78
N ASP A 555 -20.31 15.02 38.35
CA ASP A 555 -21.09 16.13 37.79
C ASP A 555 -21.26 16.03 36.26
N ALA A 556 -20.75 14.97 35.63
CA ALA A 556 -20.99 14.73 34.22
C ALA A 556 -22.48 14.40 33.96
N PRO A 557 -23.09 14.95 32.88
CA PRO A 557 -24.48 14.64 32.53
C PRO A 557 -24.70 13.13 32.38
N GLY A 558 -25.73 12.59 33.04
CA GLY A 558 -26.06 11.16 32.99
C GLY A 558 -25.19 10.25 33.86
N ALA A 559 -24.19 10.78 34.57
CA ALA A 559 -23.24 9.95 35.32
C ALA A 559 -23.86 9.27 36.55
N GLN A 560 -24.72 9.97 37.28
CA GLN A 560 -25.40 9.41 38.45
C GLN A 560 -26.41 8.34 38.05
N GLU A 561 -27.15 8.57 36.96
CA GLU A 561 -28.08 7.60 36.38
C GLU A 561 -27.35 6.34 35.93
N LEU A 562 -26.22 6.50 35.22
CA LEU A 562 -25.36 5.38 34.82
C LEU A 562 -24.84 4.62 36.04
N ALA A 563 -24.35 5.30 37.07
CA ALA A 563 -23.85 4.62 38.28
C ALA A 563 -24.96 3.87 39.03
N ALA A 564 -26.20 4.39 39.07
CA ALA A 564 -27.35 3.70 39.63
C ALA A 564 -27.72 2.45 38.82
N GLU A 565 -27.71 2.55 37.49
CA GLU A 565 -27.96 1.42 36.57
C GLU A 565 -26.95 0.29 36.81
N LEU A 566 -25.66 0.61 36.83
CA LEU A 566 -24.57 -0.35 37.00
C LEU A 566 -24.60 -1.02 38.39
N ARG A 567 -24.93 -0.28 39.44
CA ARG A 567 -25.15 -0.85 40.79
C ARG A 567 -26.36 -1.78 40.82
N GLY A 568 -27.41 -1.46 40.07
CA GLY A 568 -28.58 -2.33 39.89
C GLY A 568 -28.24 -3.67 39.21
N LEU A 569 -27.18 -3.72 38.41
CA LEU A 569 -26.64 -4.94 37.80
C LEU A 569 -25.71 -5.74 38.73
N GLY A 570 -25.43 -5.23 39.94
CA GLY A 570 -24.61 -5.90 40.95
C GLY A 570 -23.15 -5.46 41.01
N THR A 571 -22.75 -4.42 40.29
CA THR A 571 -21.36 -3.93 40.23
C THR A 571 -21.14 -2.73 41.14
N ALA A 572 -20.05 -2.74 41.92
CA ALA A 572 -19.65 -1.57 42.68
C ALA A 572 -19.12 -0.47 41.74
N VAL A 573 -19.50 0.79 41.95
CA VAL A 573 -19.14 1.90 41.05
C VAL A 573 -18.61 3.09 41.85
N THR A 574 -17.41 3.53 41.46
CA THR A 574 -16.80 4.80 41.89
C THR A 574 -16.76 5.77 40.72
N LEU A 575 -17.35 6.95 40.88
CA LEU A 575 -17.24 8.05 39.94
C LEU A 575 -16.22 9.05 40.49
N THR A 576 -15.17 9.36 39.73
CA THR A 576 -14.13 10.30 40.18
C THR A 576 -13.88 11.38 39.13
N ALA A 577 -13.83 12.64 39.58
CA ALA A 577 -13.32 13.73 38.76
C ALA A 577 -11.80 13.64 38.70
N CYS A 578 -11.25 13.40 37.52
CA CYS A 578 -9.81 13.25 37.31
C CYS A 578 -9.46 13.67 35.89
N ASP A 579 -8.47 14.55 35.76
CA ASP A 579 -7.77 14.70 34.49
C ASP A 579 -6.63 13.68 34.42
N VAL A 580 -6.65 12.82 33.40
CA VAL A 580 -5.70 11.70 33.26
C VAL A 580 -4.39 12.18 32.62
N SER A 581 -4.41 13.37 31.98
CA SER A 581 -3.19 14.05 31.53
C SER A 581 -2.39 14.65 32.70
N ASP A 582 -2.99 14.82 33.88
CA ASP A 582 -2.29 15.27 35.08
C ASP A 582 -1.73 14.07 35.86
N PRO A 583 -0.41 13.83 35.86
CA PRO A 583 0.18 12.67 36.52
C PRO A 583 0.04 12.72 38.05
N ARG A 584 -0.26 13.87 38.65
CA ARG A 584 -0.54 13.98 40.09
C ARG A 584 -1.94 13.48 40.41
N GLN A 585 -2.95 14.00 39.70
CA GLN A 585 -4.33 13.55 39.86
C GLN A 585 -4.49 12.05 39.56
N LEU A 586 -3.82 11.56 38.51
CA LEU A 586 -3.85 10.14 38.18
C LEU A 586 -3.21 9.28 39.27
N ARG A 587 -2.10 9.72 39.87
CA ARG A 587 -1.49 8.99 41.00
C ARG A 587 -2.44 8.95 42.19
N ASP A 588 -3.03 10.09 42.57
CA ASP A 588 -3.99 10.16 43.67
C ASP A 588 -5.22 9.26 43.42
N LEU A 589 -5.69 9.19 42.17
CA LEU A 589 -6.76 8.29 41.76
C LEU A 589 -6.39 6.82 41.95
N LEU A 590 -5.18 6.42 41.51
CA LEU A 590 -4.70 5.04 41.58
C LEU A 590 -4.47 4.61 43.03
N ASP A 591 -3.86 5.47 43.85
CA ASP A 591 -3.64 5.25 45.28
C ASP A 591 -4.95 5.13 46.07
N GLY A 592 -6.02 5.73 45.57
CA GLY A 592 -7.38 5.63 46.13
C GLY A 592 -8.15 4.35 45.77
N THR A 593 -7.55 3.41 45.03
CA THR A 593 -8.21 2.15 44.64
C THR A 593 -8.42 1.25 45.86
N PRO A 594 -9.64 0.69 46.09
CA PRO A 594 -9.92 -0.14 47.26
C PRO A 594 -9.01 -1.39 47.34
N PRO A 595 -8.34 -1.66 48.47
CA PRO A 595 -7.47 -2.84 48.62
C PRO A 595 -8.20 -4.18 48.40
N GLU A 596 -9.50 -4.24 48.72
CA GLU A 596 -10.37 -5.39 48.47
C GLU A 596 -10.60 -5.69 46.98
N HIS A 597 -10.43 -4.69 46.11
CA HIS A 597 -10.58 -4.78 44.67
C HIS A 597 -9.39 -4.08 44.00
N PRO A 598 -8.21 -4.73 43.89
CA PRO A 598 -7.06 -4.12 43.25
C PRO A 598 -7.35 -3.81 41.77
N LEU A 599 -6.69 -2.78 41.23
CA LEU A 599 -6.77 -2.46 39.80
C LEU A 599 -6.18 -3.61 38.98
N THR A 600 -6.98 -4.22 38.11
CA THR A 600 -6.52 -5.30 37.22
C THR A 600 -6.73 -4.99 35.73
N ALA A 601 -7.47 -3.94 35.40
CA ALA A 601 -7.70 -3.56 34.01
C ALA A 601 -7.84 -2.06 33.83
N VAL A 602 -7.30 -1.56 32.72
CA VAL A 602 -7.44 -0.17 32.27
C VAL A 602 -8.09 -0.16 30.90
N ILE A 603 -9.10 0.66 30.71
CA ILE A 603 -9.70 0.97 29.42
C ILE A 603 -9.65 2.49 29.19
N HIS A 604 -8.76 2.89 28.29
CA HIS A 604 -8.57 4.28 27.91
C HIS A 604 -9.47 4.64 26.72
N ALA A 605 -10.64 5.22 27.04
CA ALA A 605 -11.62 5.70 26.07
C ALA A 605 -11.79 7.24 26.09
N ALA A 606 -10.85 7.96 26.70
CA ALA A 606 -10.84 9.41 26.69
C ALA A 606 -10.28 9.91 25.35
N GLY A 607 -10.82 11.03 24.88
CA GLY A 607 -10.37 11.68 23.65
C GLY A 607 -11.38 12.68 23.13
N MET A 608 -10.90 13.54 22.25
CA MET A 608 -11.71 14.47 21.47
C MET A 608 -11.25 14.43 20.02
N THR A 609 -12.20 14.59 19.10
CA THR A 609 -11.90 14.75 17.67
C THR A 609 -11.59 16.22 17.39
N ASP A 610 -10.63 16.45 16.51
CA ASP A 610 -10.38 17.76 15.92
C ASP A 610 -10.38 17.61 14.40
N LEU A 611 -11.10 18.51 13.71
CA LEU A 611 -11.18 18.59 12.26
C LEU A 611 -10.54 19.93 11.84
N THR A 612 -9.21 19.95 11.82
CA THR A 612 -8.40 21.12 11.46
C THR A 612 -7.40 20.71 10.39
N SER A 613 -7.34 21.49 9.30
CA SER A 613 -6.29 21.34 8.28
C SER A 613 -4.90 21.48 8.91
N ILE A 614 -3.88 20.85 8.34
CA ILE A 614 -2.50 21.05 8.81
C ILE A 614 -2.10 22.51 8.66
N ALA A 615 -2.58 23.22 7.63
CA ALA A 615 -2.30 24.64 7.42
C ALA A 615 -2.76 25.53 8.59
N ASP A 616 -3.83 25.15 9.30
CA ASP A 616 -4.41 25.91 10.42
C ASP A 616 -4.11 25.29 11.80
N LEU A 617 -3.38 24.17 11.83
CA LEU A 617 -3.14 23.41 13.05
C LEU A 617 -2.11 24.11 13.97
N THR A 618 -2.57 24.61 15.12
CA THR A 618 -1.69 25.26 16.09
C THR A 618 -1.14 24.27 17.13
N THR A 619 -0.01 24.61 17.76
CA THR A 619 0.57 23.81 18.86
C THR A 619 -0.38 23.66 20.04
N ALA A 620 -1.18 24.69 20.34
CA ALA A 620 -2.20 24.62 21.39
C ALA A 620 -3.31 23.60 21.06
N ARG A 621 -3.75 23.53 19.78
CA ARG A 621 -4.72 22.50 19.36
C ARG A 621 -4.12 21.10 19.39
N LEU A 622 -2.85 20.96 19.01
CA LEU A 622 -2.12 19.71 19.20
C LEU A 622 -2.13 19.29 20.68
N ASP A 623 -1.80 20.21 21.58
CA ASP A 623 -1.77 19.97 23.04
C ASP A 623 -3.12 19.50 23.58
N ASP A 624 -4.22 20.14 23.19
CA ASP A 624 -5.58 19.75 23.60
C ASP A 624 -5.92 18.31 23.17
N VAL A 625 -5.63 17.96 21.91
CA VAL A 625 -5.96 16.65 21.33
C VAL A 625 -5.07 15.55 21.89
N LEU A 626 -3.74 15.79 21.96
CA LEU A 626 -2.77 14.84 22.49
C LEU A 626 -2.95 14.66 24.01
N GLY A 627 -3.19 15.73 24.75
CA GLY A 627 -3.32 15.74 26.20
C GLY A 627 -4.36 14.74 26.70
N SER A 628 -5.56 14.80 26.14
CA SER A 628 -6.67 13.91 26.54
C SER A 628 -6.50 12.44 26.12
N LYS A 629 -5.50 12.14 25.28
CA LYS A 629 -5.40 10.87 24.55
C LYS A 629 -4.01 10.25 24.64
N SER A 630 -3.03 10.73 23.88
CA SER A 630 -1.68 10.16 23.90
C SER A 630 -0.95 10.42 25.23
N ASP A 631 -1.01 11.64 25.76
CA ASP A 631 -0.36 11.96 27.03
C ASP A 631 -1.02 11.25 28.22
N ALA A 632 -2.36 11.23 28.25
CA ALA A 632 -3.10 10.43 29.22
C ALA A 632 -2.72 8.94 29.19
N ALA A 633 -2.58 8.34 27.99
CA ALA A 633 -2.15 6.96 27.85
C ALA A 633 -0.69 6.73 28.30
N ARG A 634 0.20 7.69 28.04
CA ARG A 634 1.58 7.68 28.55
C ARG A 634 1.61 7.70 30.08
N ASN A 635 0.84 8.59 30.72
CA ASN A 635 0.75 8.66 32.18
C ASN A 635 0.18 7.37 32.77
N LEU A 636 -0.86 6.79 32.16
CA LEU A 636 -1.39 5.49 32.53
C LEU A 636 -0.33 4.40 32.40
N HIS A 637 0.46 4.39 31.32
CA HIS A 637 1.52 3.42 31.14
C HIS A 637 2.56 3.48 32.26
N GLU A 638 3.09 4.67 32.55
CA GLU A 638 4.13 4.86 33.55
C GLU A 638 3.64 4.53 34.97
N LEU A 639 2.44 4.97 35.35
CA LEU A 639 1.92 4.77 36.70
C LEU A 639 1.35 3.37 36.97
N THR A 640 1.07 2.59 35.93
CA THR A 640 0.55 1.20 36.06
C THR A 640 1.56 0.13 35.63
N ARG A 641 2.80 0.51 35.34
CA ARG A 641 3.84 -0.40 34.80
C ARG A 641 4.08 -1.61 35.70
N ASP A 642 4.11 -1.41 37.01
CA ASP A 642 4.42 -2.43 38.01
C ASP A 642 3.16 -3.09 38.61
N MET A 643 1.98 -2.79 38.07
CA MET A 643 0.71 -3.38 38.51
C MET A 643 0.40 -4.67 37.74
N ASP A 644 -0.21 -5.65 38.40
CA ASP A 644 -0.61 -6.95 37.82
C ASP A 644 -1.89 -6.82 36.97
N LEU A 645 -1.79 -6.02 35.90
CA LEU A 645 -2.89 -5.83 34.96
C LEU A 645 -3.08 -7.09 34.11
N THR A 646 -4.34 -7.45 33.89
CA THR A 646 -4.77 -8.48 32.93
C THR A 646 -5.17 -7.87 31.59
N ALA A 647 -5.50 -6.58 31.54
CA ALA A 647 -5.84 -5.85 30.33
C ALA A 647 -5.45 -4.37 30.42
N PHE A 648 -4.91 -3.85 29.31
CA PHE A 648 -4.66 -2.42 29.12
C PHE A 648 -5.15 -2.06 27.72
N VAL A 649 -6.37 -1.54 27.62
CA VAL A 649 -7.08 -1.32 26.37
C VAL A 649 -7.04 0.16 26.01
N MET A 650 -6.70 0.49 24.77
CA MET A 650 -6.68 1.84 24.25
C MET A 650 -7.63 1.95 23.05
N PHE A 651 -8.50 2.95 23.08
CA PHE A 651 -9.41 3.25 21.98
C PHE A 651 -8.72 4.17 20.99
N SER A 652 -8.12 3.60 19.95
CA SER A 652 -7.53 4.30 18.82
C SER A 652 -8.60 4.57 17.73
N SER A 653 -8.17 5.04 16.56
CA SER A 653 -9.05 5.36 15.43
C SER A 653 -8.36 5.09 14.12
N GLY A 654 -9.14 4.77 13.09
CA GLY A 654 -8.68 4.67 11.70
C GLY A 654 -7.86 5.86 11.19
N ALA A 655 -8.11 7.07 11.72
CA ALA A 655 -7.29 8.25 11.43
C ALA A 655 -5.81 8.07 11.78
N GLY A 656 -5.50 7.27 12.81
CA GLY A 656 -4.14 6.88 13.17
C GLY A 656 -3.55 5.76 12.31
N VAL A 657 -4.36 5.07 11.51
CA VAL A 657 -3.94 3.89 10.72
C VAL A 657 -3.75 4.21 9.25
N TRP A 658 -4.76 4.75 8.57
CA TRP A 658 -4.66 5.11 7.14
C TRP A 658 -4.51 6.62 6.92
N GLY A 659 -4.89 7.44 7.90
CA GLY A 659 -4.91 8.90 7.77
C GLY A 659 -6.24 9.41 7.24
N SER A 660 -6.62 10.63 7.62
CA SER A 660 -7.83 11.29 7.14
C SER A 660 -7.57 12.78 7.05
N GLY A 661 -8.01 13.41 5.97
CA GLY A 661 -7.84 14.86 5.79
C GLY A 661 -8.42 15.64 6.97
N GLN A 662 -7.74 16.71 7.36
CA GLN A 662 -8.05 17.58 8.49
C GLN A 662 -7.98 16.87 9.86
N GLN A 663 -7.35 15.70 9.95
CA GLN A 663 -7.20 14.97 11.21
C GLN A 663 -5.73 14.83 11.62
N GLY A 664 -4.89 15.84 11.36
CA GLY A 664 -3.45 15.79 11.65
C GLY A 664 -3.14 15.48 13.13
N ALA A 665 -3.69 16.27 14.05
CA ALA A 665 -3.52 16.07 15.49
C ALA A 665 -4.16 14.77 15.98
N TYR A 666 -5.37 14.46 15.49
CA TYR A 666 -6.10 13.26 15.90
C TYR A 666 -5.41 12.00 15.41
N GLY A 667 -4.92 11.98 14.16
CA GLY A 667 -4.13 10.90 13.59
C GLY A 667 -2.83 10.68 14.37
N ALA A 668 -2.12 11.76 14.72
CA ALA A 668 -0.92 11.70 15.56
C ALA A 668 -1.19 11.07 16.93
N ALA A 669 -2.22 11.54 17.64
CA ALA A 669 -2.57 11.03 18.97
C ALA A 669 -3.01 9.55 18.93
N ASN A 670 -3.76 9.14 17.91
CA ASN A 670 -4.21 7.74 17.76
C ASN A 670 -3.06 6.81 17.39
N HIS A 671 -2.16 7.21 16.48
CA HIS A 671 -1.05 6.36 16.11
C HIS A 671 -0.07 6.14 17.28
N PHE A 672 0.10 7.13 18.16
CA PHE A 672 0.83 6.94 19.40
C PHE A 672 0.24 5.81 20.26
N LEU A 673 -1.09 5.67 20.35
CA LEU A 673 -1.71 4.58 21.13
C LEU A 673 -1.38 3.20 20.54
N ASP A 674 -1.34 3.10 19.21
CA ASP A 674 -0.96 1.87 18.51
C ASP A 674 0.51 1.53 18.83
N ALA A 675 1.40 2.52 18.72
CA ALA A 675 2.82 2.38 19.06
C ALA A 675 3.05 2.04 20.54
N LEU A 676 2.29 2.64 21.45
CA LEU A 676 2.36 2.36 22.88
C LEU A 676 1.91 0.92 23.19
N ALA A 677 0.96 0.37 22.43
CA ALA A 677 0.55 -1.02 22.60
C ALA A 677 1.68 -1.98 22.24
N ASP A 678 2.33 -1.77 21.10
CA ASP A 678 3.49 -2.57 20.68
C ASP A 678 4.67 -2.41 21.65
N HIS A 679 4.93 -1.17 22.12
CA HIS A 679 5.95 -0.89 23.12
C HIS A 679 5.70 -1.65 24.44
N ARG A 680 4.48 -1.58 24.99
CA ARG A 680 4.11 -2.32 26.21
C ARG A 680 4.24 -3.83 26.01
N ARG A 681 3.81 -4.36 24.87
CA ARG A 681 3.91 -5.78 24.55
C ARG A 681 5.36 -6.26 24.45
N SER A 682 6.25 -5.43 23.89
CA SER A 682 7.69 -5.72 23.86
C SER A 682 8.33 -5.85 25.26
N GLN A 683 7.69 -5.26 26.27
CA GLN A 683 8.09 -5.34 27.68
C GLN A 683 7.37 -6.47 28.44
N GLY A 684 6.58 -7.30 27.76
CA GLY A 684 5.78 -8.36 28.38
C GLY A 684 4.54 -7.87 29.13
N LEU A 685 4.18 -6.59 29.01
CA LEU A 685 2.99 -6.02 29.64
C LEU A 685 1.76 -6.20 28.72
N PRO A 686 0.55 -6.36 29.29
CA PRO A 686 -0.66 -6.37 28.48
C PRO A 686 -0.85 -5.01 27.82
N ALA A 687 -1.26 -5.03 26.55
CA ALA A 687 -1.79 -3.87 25.84
C ALA A 687 -2.59 -4.29 24.60
N THR A 688 -3.69 -3.60 24.33
CA THR A 688 -4.49 -3.76 23.12
C THR A 688 -4.95 -2.39 22.66
N SER A 689 -4.43 -1.90 21.54
CA SER A 689 -4.95 -0.71 20.85
C SER A 689 -5.90 -1.16 19.74
N ILE A 690 -7.12 -0.63 19.75
CA ILE A 690 -8.09 -0.88 18.67
C ILE A 690 -8.38 0.40 17.92
N ALA A 691 -8.00 0.44 16.64
CA ALA A 691 -8.33 1.50 15.73
C ALA A 691 -9.73 1.30 15.15
N TRP A 692 -10.70 2.06 15.65
CA TRP A 692 -12.10 1.94 15.26
C TRP A 692 -12.42 2.74 13.99
N GLY A 693 -13.28 2.16 13.14
CA GLY A 693 -14.16 2.89 12.23
C GLY A 693 -15.31 3.58 12.98
N PRO A 694 -16.26 4.24 12.27
CA PRO A 694 -17.34 4.98 12.92
C PRO A 694 -18.28 4.07 13.71
N TRP A 695 -18.67 4.49 14.91
CA TRP A 695 -19.69 3.82 15.73
C TRP A 695 -21.07 4.43 15.47
N ALA A 696 -22.10 3.61 15.34
CA ALA A 696 -23.44 4.06 14.93
C ALA A 696 -24.16 4.90 15.99
N GLU A 697 -24.12 4.50 17.26
CA GLU A 697 -25.04 4.99 18.30
C GLU A 697 -24.32 5.56 19.53
N ALA A 698 -22.99 5.52 19.54
CA ALA A 698 -22.19 5.97 20.67
C ALA A 698 -20.87 6.60 20.21
N GLY A 699 -20.36 7.57 20.96
CA GLY A 699 -19.07 8.19 20.71
C GLY A 699 -19.12 9.40 19.79
N MET A 700 -17.94 9.80 19.30
CA MET A 700 -17.71 11.07 18.60
C MET A 700 -18.27 11.13 17.18
N SER A 701 -18.80 10.02 16.66
CA SER A 701 -19.33 9.93 15.30
C SER A 701 -20.81 9.56 15.26
N ALA A 702 -21.49 9.53 16.41
CA ALA A 702 -22.88 9.04 16.52
C ALA A 702 -23.92 10.06 16.02
N ASP A 703 -23.52 11.31 15.76
CA ASP A 703 -24.44 12.30 15.19
C ASP A 703 -24.72 11.99 13.70
N PRO A 704 -25.95 12.25 13.21
CA PRO A 704 -26.34 11.88 11.84
C PRO A 704 -25.50 12.51 10.74
N GLU A 705 -24.95 13.71 10.96
CA GLU A 705 -24.13 14.43 9.98
C GLU A 705 -22.77 13.75 9.80
N SER A 706 -22.08 13.43 10.91
CA SER A 706 -20.83 12.67 10.92
C SER A 706 -21.00 11.29 10.30
N LEU A 707 -22.07 10.56 10.63
CA LEU A 707 -22.35 9.25 10.03
C LEU A 707 -22.56 9.34 8.52
N SER A 708 -23.28 10.36 8.07
CA SER A 708 -23.51 10.61 6.63
C SER A 708 -22.23 11.06 5.93
N TYR A 709 -21.33 11.76 6.62
CA TYR A 709 -19.99 12.06 6.13
C TYR A 709 -19.20 10.76 5.91
N PHE A 710 -19.00 9.93 6.93
CA PHE A 710 -18.19 8.70 6.80
C PHE A 710 -18.73 7.72 5.75
N LYS A 711 -20.05 7.55 5.67
CA LYS A 711 -20.68 6.69 4.65
C LYS A 711 -20.35 7.12 3.22
N ARG A 712 -20.29 8.44 2.96
CA ARG A 712 -19.92 8.99 1.64
C ARG A 712 -18.47 8.65 1.26
N PHE A 713 -17.61 8.42 2.25
CA PHE A 713 -16.22 7.99 2.04
C PHE A 713 -16.06 6.46 2.07
N GLY A 714 -17.15 5.67 2.08
CA GLY A 714 -17.08 4.20 2.13
C GLY A 714 -16.77 3.63 3.51
N LEU A 715 -16.94 4.41 4.58
CA LEU A 715 -16.82 3.94 5.98
C LEU A 715 -18.21 3.82 6.60
N LEU A 716 -18.68 2.58 6.77
CA LEU A 716 -20.00 2.29 7.29
C LEU A 716 -19.96 2.17 8.83
N PRO A 717 -21.00 2.66 9.53
CA PRO A 717 -21.03 2.60 10.98
C PRO A 717 -21.25 1.20 11.53
N ILE A 718 -20.64 0.92 12.68
CA ILE A 718 -20.70 -0.35 13.40
C ILE A 718 -21.60 -0.20 14.64
N GLY A 719 -22.46 -1.19 14.87
CA GLY A 719 -23.31 -1.23 16.06
C GLY A 719 -22.50 -1.47 17.34
N PRO A 720 -22.78 -0.76 18.47
CA PRO A 720 -21.98 -0.87 19.69
C PRO A 720 -21.81 -2.29 20.24
N ASP A 721 -22.84 -3.13 20.12
CA ASP A 721 -22.79 -4.54 20.57
C ASP A 721 -21.72 -5.35 19.81
N LEU A 722 -21.58 -5.13 18.50
CA LEU A 722 -20.56 -5.79 17.69
C LEU A 722 -19.17 -5.24 18.00
N CYS A 723 -19.05 -3.93 18.26
CA CYS A 723 -17.79 -3.35 18.71
C CYS A 723 -17.33 -3.95 20.05
N VAL A 724 -18.23 -4.07 21.02
CA VAL A 724 -17.92 -4.69 22.33
C VAL A 724 -17.47 -6.15 22.16
N LYS A 725 -18.13 -6.92 21.28
CA LYS A 725 -17.70 -8.31 20.98
C LYS A 725 -16.33 -8.35 20.33
N ALA A 726 -16.07 -7.48 19.34
CA ALA A 726 -14.76 -7.37 18.69
C ALA A 726 -13.65 -6.99 19.68
N LEU A 727 -13.95 -6.07 20.60
CA LEU A 727 -13.06 -5.70 21.71
C LEU A 727 -12.75 -6.91 22.61
N HIS A 728 -13.78 -7.62 23.07
CA HIS A 728 -13.63 -8.79 23.93
C HIS A 728 -12.76 -9.87 23.27
N GLN A 729 -12.98 -10.12 21.99
CA GLN A 729 -12.19 -11.05 21.19
C GLN A 729 -10.73 -10.60 21.06
N ALA A 730 -10.48 -9.31 20.79
CA ALA A 730 -9.13 -8.78 20.65
C ALA A 730 -8.31 -8.91 21.94
N VAL A 731 -8.93 -8.59 23.08
CA VAL A 731 -8.30 -8.76 24.40
C VAL A 731 -8.04 -10.25 24.68
N GLY A 732 -9.02 -11.12 24.41
CA GLY A 732 -8.89 -12.56 24.62
C GLY A 732 -7.84 -13.24 23.73
N ALA A 733 -7.70 -12.80 22.48
CA ALA A 733 -6.69 -13.28 21.55
C ALA A 733 -5.28 -12.73 21.84
N GLY A 734 -5.16 -11.73 22.71
CA GLY A 734 -3.89 -11.08 23.01
C GLY A 734 -3.39 -10.16 21.89
N ASP A 735 -4.30 -9.62 21.08
CA ASP A 735 -3.95 -8.69 20.01
C ASP A 735 -3.30 -7.41 20.58
N ALA A 736 -2.12 -7.06 20.08
CA ALA A 736 -1.44 -5.81 20.44
C ALA A 736 -2.11 -4.62 19.74
N THR A 737 -2.23 -4.70 18.42
CA THR A 737 -2.89 -3.69 17.58
C THR A 737 -3.90 -4.38 16.65
N LEU A 738 -5.08 -3.78 16.53
CA LEU A 738 -6.16 -4.26 15.67
C LEU A 738 -6.91 -3.08 15.08
N THR A 739 -7.29 -3.17 13.81
CA THR A 739 -8.24 -2.23 13.20
C THR A 739 -9.59 -2.92 13.07
N VAL A 740 -10.66 -2.25 13.51
CA VAL A 740 -12.04 -2.74 13.35
C VAL A 740 -12.86 -1.69 12.62
N ALA A 741 -13.10 -1.93 11.34
CA ALA A 741 -13.78 -0.98 10.46
C ALA A 741 -14.62 -1.71 9.40
N ASN A 742 -15.81 -1.18 9.11
CA ASN A 742 -16.69 -1.70 8.08
C ASN A 742 -16.51 -0.87 6.81
N PHE A 743 -15.67 -1.37 5.90
CA PHE A 743 -15.37 -0.71 4.63
C PHE A 743 -16.34 -1.15 3.53
N ASP A 744 -16.84 -0.18 2.79
CA ASP A 744 -17.26 -0.37 1.41
C ASP A 744 -16.06 -0.06 0.50
N TRP A 745 -15.26 -1.09 0.19
CA TRP A 745 -14.02 -0.95 -0.58
C TRP A 745 -14.23 -0.33 -1.98
N ALA A 746 -15.39 -0.58 -2.59
CA ALA A 746 -15.75 -0.02 -3.89
C ALA A 746 -15.85 1.51 -3.88
N THR A 747 -16.23 2.09 -2.73
CA THR A 747 -16.33 3.53 -2.52
C THR A 747 -15.07 4.09 -1.85
N PHE A 748 -14.55 3.40 -0.84
CA PHE A 748 -13.44 3.87 -0.01
C PHE A 748 -12.15 4.00 -0.83
N THR A 749 -11.74 2.96 -1.55
CA THR A 749 -10.45 2.94 -2.24
C THR A 749 -10.34 4.05 -3.29
N PRO A 750 -11.28 4.20 -4.26
CA PRO A 750 -11.19 5.28 -5.24
C PRO A 750 -11.24 6.67 -4.63
N THR A 751 -12.02 6.86 -3.55
CA THR A 751 -12.12 8.16 -2.87
C THR A 751 -10.83 8.50 -2.13
N PHE A 752 -10.24 7.52 -1.44
CA PHE A 752 -9.01 7.69 -0.68
C PHE A 752 -7.80 7.91 -1.60
N THR A 753 -7.73 7.19 -2.72
CA THR A 753 -6.62 7.29 -3.67
C THR A 753 -6.82 8.34 -4.76
N ALA A 754 -7.85 9.19 -4.64
CA ALA A 754 -8.23 10.14 -5.69
C ALA A 754 -7.14 11.18 -6.02
N GLN A 755 -6.35 11.58 -5.02
CA GLN A 755 -5.26 12.56 -5.19
C GLN A 755 -3.87 11.94 -5.24
N ARG A 756 -3.72 10.71 -4.74
CA ARG A 756 -2.44 10.04 -4.60
C ARG A 756 -2.65 8.51 -4.51
N PRO A 757 -1.81 7.68 -5.15
CA PRO A 757 -1.83 6.24 -4.93
C PRO A 757 -1.54 5.89 -3.46
N SER A 758 -2.01 4.72 -3.03
CA SER A 758 -1.77 4.24 -1.67
C SER A 758 -1.52 2.72 -1.68
N PRO A 759 -0.26 2.29 -1.92
CA PRO A 759 0.12 0.87 -1.88
C PRO A 759 -0.23 0.15 -0.57
N PHE A 760 -0.45 0.91 0.50
CA PHE A 760 -0.98 0.43 1.78
C PHE A 760 -2.24 -0.45 1.64
N LEU A 761 -3.09 -0.20 0.63
CA LEU A 761 -4.36 -0.90 0.43
C LEU A 761 -4.31 -2.01 -0.64
N ASP A 762 -3.19 -2.14 -1.36
CA ASP A 762 -3.10 -2.96 -2.58
C ASP A 762 -3.18 -4.47 -2.31
N ASP A 763 -2.73 -4.93 -1.15
CA ASP A 763 -2.67 -6.36 -0.84
C ASP A 763 -4.07 -6.93 -0.49
N LEU A 764 -5.07 -6.08 -0.27
CA LEU A 764 -6.45 -6.48 0.01
C LEU A 764 -7.10 -7.14 -1.23
N PRO A 765 -7.70 -8.34 -1.10
CA PRO A 765 -8.31 -9.06 -2.21
C PRO A 765 -9.40 -8.27 -2.95
N GLU A 766 -10.19 -7.47 -2.22
CA GLU A 766 -11.25 -6.62 -2.76
C GLU A 766 -10.66 -5.58 -3.72
N ASN A 767 -9.59 -4.90 -3.30
CA ASN A 767 -8.93 -3.87 -4.09
C ASN A 767 -8.18 -4.46 -5.29
N ARG A 768 -7.54 -5.63 -5.17
CA ARG A 768 -6.92 -6.32 -6.31
C ARG A 768 -7.94 -6.67 -7.39
N ARG A 769 -9.07 -7.28 -7.00
CA ARG A 769 -10.15 -7.63 -7.95
C ARG A 769 -10.71 -6.40 -8.63
N GLU A 770 -10.92 -5.33 -7.88
CA GLU A 770 -11.40 -4.08 -8.45
C GLU A 770 -10.36 -3.44 -9.37
N ALA A 771 -9.08 -3.48 -9.05
CA ALA A 771 -8.01 -2.98 -9.92
C ALA A 771 -7.88 -3.82 -11.21
N GLU A 772 -8.06 -5.14 -11.13
CA GLU A 772 -8.11 -6.03 -12.29
C GLU A 772 -9.34 -5.77 -13.17
N GLN A 773 -10.50 -5.48 -12.56
CA GLN A 773 -11.74 -5.15 -13.26
C GLN A 773 -11.73 -3.72 -13.83
N ARG A 774 -11.09 -2.78 -13.12
CA ARG A 774 -10.82 -1.39 -13.55
C ARG A 774 -9.57 -1.29 -14.40
N GLY A 775 -8.89 -2.40 -14.68
CA GLY A 775 -7.65 -2.54 -15.46
C GLY A 775 -7.84 -2.07 -16.90
N SER A 776 -8.02 -0.78 -17.05
CA SER A 776 -7.94 -0.04 -18.28
C SER A 776 -7.60 1.40 -17.89
N ALA A 777 -6.52 1.90 -18.44
CA ALA A 777 -6.31 3.32 -18.67
C ALA A 777 -7.38 3.92 -19.62
N ALA A 778 -8.60 3.33 -19.68
CA ALA A 778 -9.64 3.68 -20.61
C ALA A 778 -10.58 4.77 -20.10
N GLU A 779 -10.65 5.15 -18.82
CA GLU A 779 -11.54 6.26 -18.44
C GLU A 779 -10.98 7.65 -18.79
N THR A 780 -9.73 7.96 -18.39
CA THR A 780 -9.06 9.22 -18.80
C THR A 780 -8.73 9.22 -20.30
N GLY A 781 -8.38 8.05 -20.86
CA GLY A 781 -8.20 7.82 -22.29
C GLY A 781 -9.50 8.01 -23.06
N ALA A 782 -10.62 7.43 -22.61
CA ALA A 782 -11.93 7.56 -23.25
C ALA A 782 -12.45 8.98 -23.18
N PHE A 783 -12.34 9.69 -22.05
CA PHE A 783 -12.78 11.09 -21.99
C PHE A 783 -12.02 11.97 -22.99
N ARG A 784 -10.69 11.83 -23.08
CA ARG A 784 -9.87 12.59 -24.05
C ARG A 784 -10.14 12.15 -25.49
N GLU A 785 -10.30 10.86 -25.74
CA GLU A 785 -10.67 10.34 -27.06
C GLU A 785 -12.07 10.78 -27.50
N GLU A 786 -13.05 10.77 -26.60
CA GLU A 786 -14.43 11.17 -26.86
C GLU A 786 -14.53 12.69 -27.07
N LEU A 787 -13.80 13.48 -26.27
CA LEU A 787 -13.66 14.92 -26.47
C LEU A 787 -12.98 15.24 -27.82
N ALA A 788 -11.97 14.47 -28.22
CA ALA A 788 -11.29 14.62 -29.52
C ALA A 788 -12.20 14.25 -30.70
N LYS A 789 -13.02 13.19 -30.56
CA LYS A 789 -14.03 12.74 -31.54
C LYS A 789 -15.24 13.68 -31.62
N THR A 790 -15.49 14.51 -30.61
CA THR A 790 -16.60 15.47 -30.59
C THR A 790 -16.32 16.68 -31.49
N PRO A 791 -17.21 17.02 -32.45
CA PRO A 791 -17.06 18.20 -33.30
C PRO A 791 -16.94 19.49 -32.48
N GLY A 792 -16.10 20.44 -32.93
CA GLY A 792 -15.79 21.66 -32.17
C GLY A 792 -17.01 22.46 -31.69
N ALA A 793 -18.09 22.49 -32.47
CA ALA A 793 -19.35 23.14 -32.10
C ALA A 793 -20.12 22.45 -30.96
N GLN A 794 -19.86 21.16 -30.71
CA GLN A 794 -20.55 20.34 -29.71
C GLN A 794 -19.70 20.08 -28.45
N ARG A 795 -18.39 20.36 -28.47
CA ARG A 795 -17.47 20.12 -27.34
C ARG A 795 -17.88 20.84 -26.06
N HIS A 796 -18.42 22.05 -26.16
CA HIS A 796 -18.89 22.78 -24.98
C HIS A 796 -20.09 22.10 -24.34
N GLY A 797 -21.08 21.66 -25.13
CA GLY A 797 -22.24 20.93 -24.62
C GLY A 797 -21.85 19.59 -23.99
N PHE A 798 -20.87 18.89 -24.56
CA PHE A 798 -20.29 17.67 -23.98
C PHE A 798 -19.65 17.93 -22.60
N LEU A 799 -18.83 18.98 -22.48
CA LEU A 799 -18.21 19.36 -21.21
C LEU A 799 -19.23 19.80 -20.15
N VAL A 800 -20.28 20.53 -20.56
CA VAL A 800 -21.39 20.89 -19.66
C VAL A 800 -22.08 19.64 -19.13
N GLN A 801 -22.36 18.68 -20.00
CA GLN A 801 -22.96 17.41 -19.57
C GLN A 801 -22.03 16.62 -18.64
N HIS A 802 -20.73 16.60 -18.92
CA HIS A 802 -19.71 15.95 -18.08
C HIS A 802 -19.66 16.55 -16.67
N VAL A 803 -19.62 17.88 -16.56
CA VAL A 803 -19.66 18.58 -15.27
C VAL A 803 -20.96 18.30 -14.52
N ARG A 804 -22.10 18.29 -15.20
CA ARG A 804 -23.40 18.00 -14.58
C ARG A 804 -23.48 16.56 -14.08
N THR A 805 -22.91 15.59 -14.80
CA THR A 805 -22.84 14.19 -14.36
C THR A 805 -22.05 14.05 -13.07
N HIS A 806 -20.87 14.65 -12.98
CA HIS A 806 -20.06 14.63 -11.75
C HIS A 806 -20.70 15.42 -10.62
N ALA A 807 -21.36 16.54 -10.92
CA ALA A 807 -22.07 17.33 -9.92
C ALA A 807 -23.28 16.56 -9.34
N ALA A 808 -24.02 15.87 -10.19
CA ALA A 808 -25.13 15.02 -9.80
C ALA A 808 -24.66 13.85 -8.91
N ALA A 809 -23.57 13.17 -9.33
CA ALA A 809 -22.95 12.11 -8.54
C ALA A 809 -22.47 12.60 -7.17
N THR A 810 -21.84 13.79 -7.11
CA THR A 810 -21.37 14.40 -5.86
C THR A 810 -22.52 14.71 -4.88
N LEU A 811 -23.68 15.12 -5.40
CA LEU A 811 -24.87 15.42 -4.60
C LEU A 811 -25.81 14.22 -4.38
N GLY A 812 -25.52 13.06 -4.96
CA GLY A 812 -26.40 11.89 -4.92
C GLY A 812 -27.76 12.11 -5.61
N ARG A 813 -27.78 12.91 -6.69
CA ARG A 813 -28.97 13.25 -7.48
C ARG A 813 -28.82 12.77 -8.93
N THR A 814 -29.87 12.90 -9.73
CA THR A 814 -29.76 12.64 -11.18
C THR A 814 -29.31 13.90 -11.92
N VAL A 815 -28.84 13.73 -13.16
CA VAL A 815 -28.31 14.84 -13.97
C VAL A 815 -29.40 15.86 -14.33
N GLU A 816 -30.64 15.40 -14.44
CA GLU A 816 -31.84 16.22 -14.68
C GLU A 816 -32.09 17.23 -13.54
N ASP A 817 -31.71 16.88 -12.31
CA ASP A 817 -31.85 17.72 -11.12
C ASP A 817 -30.78 18.83 -11.02
N ILE A 818 -29.81 18.86 -11.95
CA ILE A 818 -28.70 19.82 -11.99
C ILE A 818 -28.87 20.74 -13.22
N PRO A 819 -29.54 21.91 -13.11
CA PRO A 819 -29.62 22.87 -14.20
C PRO A 819 -28.26 23.51 -14.49
N ALA A 820 -27.89 23.59 -15.77
CA ALA A 820 -26.54 23.98 -16.19
C ALA A 820 -26.13 25.41 -15.77
N ALA A 821 -27.10 26.34 -15.74
CA ALA A 821 -26.91 27.74 -15.39
C ALA A 821 -27.14 28.06 -13.90
N LYS A 822 -27.57 27.10 -13.08
CA LYS A 822 -27.87 27.35 -11.66
C LYS A 822 -26.58 27.32 -10.83
N PRO A 823 -26.37 28.26 -9.88
CA PRO A 823 -25.21 28.23 -9.02
C PRO A 823 -25.12 26.96 -8.18
N PHE A 824 -23.92 26.38 -8.06
CA PHE A 824 -23.67 25.17 -7.28
C PHE A 824 -24.08 25.33 -5.80
N GLN A 825 -23.88 26.52 -5.20
CA GLN A 825 -24.30 26.82 -3.84
C GLN A 825 -25.82 26.63 -3.63
N GLU A 826 -26.63 27.08 -4.58
CA GLU A 826 -28.09 26.92 -4.55
C GLU A 826 -28.56 25.49 -4.84
N LEU A 827 -27.66 24.63 -5.31
CA LEU A 827 -27.91 23.20 -5.53
C LEU A 827 -27.56 22.35 -4.30
N GLY A 828 -26.88 22.94 -3.31
CA GLY A 828 -26.45 22.29 -2.09
C GLY A 828 -24.95 21.99 -2.05
N PHE A 829 -24.13 22.62 -2.90
CA PHE A 829 -22.67 22.57 -2.76
C PHE A 829 -22.20 23.46 -1.62
N ASP A 830 -21.41 22.87 -0.73
CA ASP A 830 -20.62 23.48 0.32
C ASP A 830 -19.11 23.40 -0.01
N SER A 831 -18.26 23.89 0.90
CA SER A 831 -16.80 23.88 0.73
C SER A 831 -16.20 22.48 0.53
N LEU A 832 -16.85 21.41 1.02
CA LEU A 832 -16.33 20.05 0.94
C LEU A 832 -16.77 19.36 -0.38
N THR A 833 -18.03 19.47 -0.73
CA THR A 833 -18.59 18.93 -1.98
C THR A 833 -18.01 19.64 -3.20
N ALA A 834 -17.65 20.92 -3.08
CA ALA A 834 -16.91 21.65 -4.12
C ALA A 834 -15.54 21.01 -4.39
N VAL A 835 -14.82 20.61 -3.34
CA VAL A 835 -13.52 19.93 -3.47
C VAL A 835 -13.69 18.54 -4.08
N GLN A 836 -14.77 17.82 -3.76
CA GLN A 836 -15.06 16.51 -4.33
C GLN A 836 -15.34 16.58 -5.84
N LEU A 837 -16.21 17.50 -6.27
CA LEU A 837 -16.46 17.73 -7.69
C LEU A 837 -15.18 18.12 -8.43
N ARG A 838 -14.35 18.99 -7.85
CA ARG A 838 -13.02 19.32 -8.38
C ARG A 838 -12.15 18.08 -8.55
N ASN A 839 -12.08 17.20 -7.55
CA ASN A 839 -11.25 15.99 -7.60
C ASN A 839 -11.69 15.04 -8.70
N GLN A 840 -13.01 14.83 -8.83
CA GLN A 840 -13.57 13.99 -9.89
C GLN A 840 -13.29 14.56 -11.29
N LEU A 841 -13.35 15.89 -11.43
CA LEU A 841 -13.00 16.56 -12.68
C LEU A 841 -11.50 16.46 -12.97
N ASN A 842 -10.62 16.63 -11.98
CA ASN A 842 -9.18 16.42 -12.17
C ASN A 842 -8.86 14.99 -12.64
N ALA A 843 -9.47 13.98 -12.02
CA ALA A 843 -9.25 12.57 -12.36
C ALA A 843 -9.67 12.22 -13.80
N THR A 844 -10.81 12.74 -14.25
CA THR A 844 -11.35 12.44 -15.60
C THR A 844 -10.72 13.28 -16.70
N THR A 845 -10.42 14.55 -16.43
CA THR A 845 -9.84 15.48 -17.42
C THR A 845 -8.31 15.42 -17.48
N GLY A 846 -7.68 14.96 -16.39
CA GLY A 846 -6.23 15.02 -16.18
C GLY A 846 -5.68 16.44 -16.03
N LEU A 847 -6.52 17.41 -15.64
CA LEU A 847 -6.13 18.79 -15.33
C LEU A 847 -5.80 18.97 -13.85
N ALA A 848 -5.08 20.05 -13.53
CA ALA A 848 -4.81 20.49 -12.16
C ALA A 848 -5.62 21.75 -11.83
N LEU A 849 -6.91 21.57 -11.48
CA LEU A 849 -7.80 22.69 -11.16
C LEU A 849 -7.55 23.23 -9.74
N PRO A 850 -7.56 24.57 -9.53
CA PRO A 850 -7.36 25.17 -8.21
C PRO A 850 -8.56 24.90 -7.27
N PRO A 851 -8.37 24.94 -5.93
CA PRO A 851 -9.44 24.70 -4.95
C PRO A 851 -10.62 25.67 -5.07
N THR A 852 -10.37 26.88 -5.56
CA THR A 852 -11.38 27.93 -5.74
C THR A 852 -12.19 27.77 -7.03
N VAL A 853 -11.84 26.83 -7.92
CA VAL A 853 -12.40 26.75 -9.29
C VAL A 853 -13.93 26.67 -9.31
N ILE A 854 -14.56 26.01 -8.34
CA ILE A 854 -16.02 25.89 -8.23
C ILE A 854 -16.66 27.20 -7.78
N PHE A 855 -15.94 28.04 -7.05
CA PHE A 855 -16.40 29.37 -6.63
C PHE A 855 -16.13 30.43 -7.72
N ASP A 856 -14.98 30.33 -8.39
CA ASP A 856 -14.60 31.19 -9.52
C ASP A 856 -15.51 30.93 -10.74
N HIS A 857 -16.00 29.69 -10.86
CA HIS A 857 -16.92 29.24 -11.91
C HIS A 857 -18.13 28.53 -11.29
N PRO A 858 -19.10 29.30 -10.75
CA PRO A 858 -20.14 28.79 -9.86
C PRO A 858 -21.25 28.02 -10.54
N THR A 859 -21.19 27.76 -11.84
CA THR A 859 -22.22 27.02 -12.59
C THR A 859 -21.60 25.95 -13.47
N SER A 860 -22.37 24.92 -13.86
CA SER A 860 -21.85 23.88 -14.75
C SER A 860 -21.43 24.45 -16.12
N GLU A 861 -22.10 25.50 -16.61
CA GLU A 861 -21.73 26.22 -17.84
C GLU A 861 -20.42 27.00 -17.73
N SER A 862 -20.23 27.75 -16.64
CA SER A 862 -19.00 28.53 -16.44
C SER A 862 -17.81 27.61 -16.20
N LEU A 863 -17.98 26.53 -15.45
CA LEU A 863 -16.94 25.55 -15.19
C LEU A 863 -16.57 24.76 -16.46
N ALA A 864 -17.56 24.33 -17.26
CA ALA A 864 -17.29 23.69 -18.55
C ALA A 864 -16.57 24.63 -19.54
N SER A 865 -16.86 25.94 -19.48
CA SER A 865 -16.13 26.94 -20.27
C SER A 865 -14.66 27.04 -19.86
N HIS A 866 -14.39 27.02 -18.55
CA HIS A 866 -13.03 26.99 -18.00
C HIS A 866 -12.28 25.71 -18.38
N LEU A 867 -12.91 24.54 -18.22
CA LEU A 867 -12.33 23.26 -18.62
C LEU A 867 -12.00 23.23 -20.12
N ARG A 868 -12.87 23.80 -20.96
CA ARG A 868 -12.62 23.90 -22.40
C ARG A 868 -11.38 24.73 -22.71
N ALA A 869 -11.17 25.84 -21.99
CA ALA A 869 -9.99 26.70 -22.17
C ALA A 869 -8.70 25.98 -21.73
N GLN A 870 -8.77 25.15 -20.68
CA GLN A 870 -7.63 24.37 -20.17
C GLN A 870 -7.31 23.13 -21.04
N LEU A 871 -8.33 22.49 -21.64
CA LEU A 871 -8.19 21.27 -22.45
C LEU A 871 -7.92 21.54 -23.94
N GLY A 872 -8.18 22.75 -24.42
CA GLY A 872 -8.08 23.13 -25.83
C GLY A 872 -6.91 24.06 -26.10
N GLY A 873 -5.74 23.49 -26.40
CA GLY A 873 -4.62 24.19 -27.04
C GLY A 873 -4.86 24.40 -28.55
N ASP A 874 -5.88 25.17 -28.92
CA ASP A 874 -6.04 25.71 -30.27
C ASP A 874 -5.94 27.23 -30.19
N GLY A 875 -4.96 27.79 -30.92
CA GLY A 875 -4.44 29.14 -30.76
C GLY A 875 -5.48 30.26 -30.69
N GLU A 876 -5.31 31.16 -29.72
CA GLU A 876 -5.89 32.48 -29.82
C GLU A 876 -5.41 33.15 -31.13
N PRO A 877 -6.28 33.88 -31.86
CA PRO A 877 -5.85 34.65 -33.01
C PRO A 877 -4.91 35.77 -32.54
N THR A 878 -3.61 35.53 -32.57
CA THR A 878 -2.61 36.58 -32.37
C THR A 878 -2.60 37.50 -33.59
N GLY A 879 -2.88 38.78 -33.38
CA GLY A 879 -2.90 39.82 -34.43
C GLY A 879 -4.08 40.77 -34.29
N GLU A 880 -4.30 41.59 -35.32
CA GLU A 880 -5.34 42.65 -35.38
C GLU A 880 -6.72 42.17 -34.92
N ALA A 881 -7.14 40.97 -35.34
CA ALA A 881 -8.44 40.39 -34.98
C ALA A 881 -8.57 40.06 -33.48
N GLY A 882 -7.50 39.64 -32.81
CA GLY A 882 -7.51 39.34 -31.37
C GLY A 882 -7.59 40.60 -30.51
N VAL A 883 -6.92 41.68 -30.93
CA VAL A 883 -6.95 42.97 -30.23
C VAL A 883 -8.32 43.64 -30.39
N LEU A 884 -8.91 43.57 -31.59
CA LEU A 884 -10.27 44.08 -31.83
C LEU A 884 -11.31 43.30 -31.02
N ALA A 885 -11.23 41.96 -30.97
CA ALA A 885 -12.14 41.15 -30.17
C ALA A 885 -12.03 41.41 -28.65
N ALA A 886 -10.84 41.76 -28.15
CA ALA A 886 -10.65 42.15 -26.75
C ALA A 886 -11.24 43.53 -26.44
N LEU A 887 -11.14 44.48 -27.38
CA LEU A 887 -11.77 45.81 -27.27
C LEU A 887 -13.31 45.71 -27.34
N ASP A 888 -13.84 44.87 -28.22
CA ASP A 888 -15.29 44.63 -28.34
C ASP A 888 -15.85 43.98 -27.05
N LYS A 889 -15.11 43.04 -26.45
CA LYS A 889 -15.46 42.46 -25.14
C LYS A 889 -15.41 43.50 -24.01
N TRP A 890 -14.46 44.42 -24.03
CA TRP A 890 -14.37 45.49 -23.04
C TRP A 890 -15.54 46.48 -23.15
N ASP A 891 -15.91 46.88 -24.37
CA ASP A 891 -17.05 47.78 -24.62
C ASP A 891 -18.39 47.13 -24.23
N ALA A 892 -18.56 45.83 -24.50
CA ALA A 892 -19.73 45.06 -24.11
C ALA A 892 -19.86 44.86 -22.58
N ALA A 893 -18.74 44.74 -21.87
CA ALA A 893 -18.71 44.46 -20.42
C ALA A 893 -18.76 45.73 -19.55
N TYR A 894 -18.21 46.85 -20.02
CA TYR A 894 -17.95 48.04 -19.19
C TYR A 894 -18.48 49.36 -19.79
N GLY A 895 -19.53 49.30 -20.61
CA GLY A 895 -20.13 50.47 -21.26
C GLY A 895 -20.24 51.71 -20.35
N THR A 896 -20.17 52.92 -20.93
CA THR A 896 -19.86 54.18 -20.23
C THR A 896 -20.82 54.64 -19.10
N ALA A 897 -21.86 53.89 -18.78
CA ALA A 897 -22.81 54.20 -17.71
C ALA A 897 -22.36 53.57 -16.38
N GLY A 898 -22.04 54.41 -15.38
CA GLY A 898 -21.77 53.98 -14.00
C GLY A 898 -20.36 54.24 -13.48
N VAL A 899 -19.44 54.74 -14.32
CA VAL A 899 -18.07 55.08 -13.91
C VAL A 899 -18.01 56.54 -13.46
N ASN A 900 -17.57 56.80 -12.22
CA ASN A 900 -17.45 58.16 -11.70
C ASN A 900 -16.34 58.96 -12.41
N GLU A 901 -16.42 60.29 -12.35
CA GLU A 901 -15.55 61.23 -13.09
C GLU A 901 -14.04 60.99 -12.84
N ALA A 902 -13.67 60.58 -11.63
CA ALA A 902 -12.28 60.34 -11.23
C ALA A 902 -11.74 59.01 -11.78
N ALA A 903 -12.56 57.95 -11.79
CA ALA A 903 -12.23 56.69 -12.44
C ALA A 903 -12.17 56.86 -13.97
N ARG A 904 -13.09 57.65 -14.54
CA ARG A 904 -13.09 57.95 -15.99
C ARG A 904 -11.81 58.65 -16.42
N ARG A 905 -11.32 59.64 -15.66
CA ARG A 905 -10.04 60.30 -15.93
C ARG A 905 -8.83 59.36 -15.86
N ARG A 906 -8.80 58.44 -14.88
CA ARG A 906 -7.72 57.43 -14.76
C ARG A 906 -7.74 56.41 -15.90
N ILE A 907 -8.93 55.96 -16.31
CA ILE A 907 -9.10 55.02 -17.42
C ILE A 907 -8.68 55.68 -18.74
N VAL A 908 -9.12 56.91 -19.00
CA VAL A 908 -8.73 57.67 -20.20
C VAL A 908 -7.23 57.91 -20.24
N ALA A 909 -6.60 58.29 -19.12
CA ALA A 909 -5.15 58.47 -19.06
C ALA A 909 -4.39 57.17 -19.39
N ARG A 910 -4.87 56.01 -18.91
CA ARG A 910 -4.25 54.71 -19.18
C ARG A 910 -4.47 54.25 -20.62
N LEU A 911 -5.63 54.53 -21.21
CA LEU A 911 -5.91 54.28 -22.62
C LEU A 911 -5.05 55.18 -23.53
N HIS A 912 -4.83 56.45 -23.18
CA HIS A 912 -3.89 57.32 -23.89
C HIS A 912 -2.45 56.78 -23.87
N VAL A 913 -2.00 56.25 -22.73
CA VAL A 913 -0.69 55.58 -22.63
C VAL A 913 -0.63 54.35 -23.53
N LEU A 914 -1.70 53.55 -23.60
CA LEU A 914 -1.77 52.40 -24.51
C LEU A 914 -1.78 52.81 -25.98
N VAL A 915 -2.54 53.84 -26.37
CA VAL A 915 -2.56 54.39 -27.73
C VAL A 915 -1.20 54.98 -28.14
N SER A 916 -0.47 55.60 -27.19
CA SER A 916 0.87 56.13 -27.46
C SER A 916 1.90 55.04 -27.80
N LYS A 917 1.71 53.81 -27.31
CA LYS A 917 2.56 52.65 -27.65
C LYS A 917 2.30 52.11 -29.06
N TRP A 918 1.20 52.50 -29.68
CA TRP A 918 0.76 52.04 -31.01
C TRP A 918 0.87 53.13 -32.08
N SER A 919 1.21 54.36 -31.70
CA SER A 919 1.44 55.45 -32.64
C SER A 919 2.89 55.41 -33.13
N PRO A 920 3.17 55.39 -34.44
CA PRO A 920 4.54 55.42 -34.95
C PRO A 920 5.21 56.72 -34.53
N ALA A 921 6.43 56.62 -33.99
CA ALA A 921 7.26 57.78 -33.68
C ALA A 921 7.41 58.65 -34.93
N GLN A 922 6.91 59.89 -34.88
CA GLN A 922 7.27 60.88 -35.88
C GLN A 922 8.71 61.34 -35.59
N ASP A 923 9.65 60.78 -36.33
CA ASP A 923 11.00 61.32 -36.45
C ASP A 923 10.95 62.59 -37.31
N GLY A 924 11.26 63.74 -36.70
CA GLY A 924 11.46 65.02 -37.36
C GLY A 924 11.96 66.09 -36.37
N PRO A 925 13.10 66.76 -36.63
CA PRO A 925 13.80 67.57 -35.63
C PRO A 925 13.28 69.00 -35.60
N GLU A 926 12.88 69.49 -34.42
CA GLU A 926 13.10 70.86 -33.89
C GLU A 926 12.27 71.11 -32.61
N GLY A 927 12.96 71.40 -31.50
CA GLY A 927 12.60 72.25 -30.35
C GLY A 927 11.20 72.20 -29.70
N GLY A 928 11.14 71.86 -28.41
CA GLY A 928 10.09 72.34 -27.50
C GLY A 928 9.87 71.49 -26.24
N GLU A 929 10.08 72.09 -25.08
CA GLU A 929 10.01 71.54 -23.72
C GLU A 929 8.67 70.88 -23.32
N SER A 930 8.75 69.87 -22.43
CA SER A 930 8.04 69.76 -21.13
C SER A 930 7.50 68.36 -20.82
N GLY A 931 7.74 67.89 -19.59
CA GLY A 931 7.11 66.66 -19.07
C GLY A 931 7.87 65.86 -18.01
N HIS A 932 9.03 66.33 -17.52
CA HIS A 932 9.76 65.69 -16.42
C HIS A 932 10.17 66.66 -15.30
N ALA A 933 9.21 67.49 -14.87
CA ALA A 933 9.33 68.25 -13.63
C ALA A 933 7.94 68.35 -13.00
N ASP A 934 7.64 67.48 -12.03
CA ASP A 934 6.69 67.71 -10.91
C ASP A 934 6.48 66.43 -10.08
N LEU A 935 7.57 65.79 -9.68
CA LEU A 935 7.57 64.83 -8.55
C LEU A 935 8.59 65.20 -7.45
N GLU A 936 9.34 66.29 -7.62
CA GLU A 936 10.27 66.80 -6.60
C GLU A 936 9.73 68.03 -5.84
N ALA A 937 8.47 68.40 -6.02
CA ALA A 937 7.84 69.57 -5.37
C ALA A 937 6.63 69.23 -4.49
N ALA A 938 6.50 67.99 -4.01
CA ALA A 938 5.47 67.66 -3.02
C ALA A 938 5.93 68.15 -1.63
N SER A 939 5.12 69.00 -1.00
CA SER A 939 5.38 69.49 0.35
C SER A 939 5.04 68.41 1.38
N ALA A 940 5.56 68.54 2.61
CA ALA A 940 5.31 67.56 3.67
C ALA A 940 3.81 67.37 3.97
N ASP A 941 2.98 68.39 3.73
CA ASP A 941 1.52 68.32 3.92
C ASP A 941 0.84 67.43 2.85
N ASP A 942 1.35 67.40 1.61
CA ASP A 942 0.82 66.55 0.53
C ASP A 942 1.09 65.05 0.78
N ILE A 943 2.17 64.74 1.50
CA ILE A 943 2.53 63.37 1.88
C ILE A 943 1.69 62.90 3.08
N PHE A 944 1.32 63.79 4.01
CA PHE A 944 0.46 63.43 5.15
C PHE A 944 -1.01 63.21 4.77
N ASP A 945 -1.51 63.87 3.71
CA ASP A 945 -2.86 63.63 3.16
C ASP A 945 -2.97 62.28 2.41
N LEU A 946 -1.87 61.79 1.84
CA LEU A 946 -1.81 60.47 1.22
C LEU A 946 -1.84 59.35 2.29
N ILE A 947 -1.11 59.54 3.39
CA ILE A 947 -1.03 58.57 4.50
C ILE A 947 -2.33 58.51 5.32
N SER A 948 -3.06 59.62 5.45
CA SER A 948 -4.36 59.63 6.16
C SER A 948 -5.49 58.95 5.38
N ASN A 949 -5.41 58.88 4.04
CA ASN A 949 -6.43 58.24 3.21
C ASN A 949 -6.26 56.71 3.07
N GLU A 950 -5.05 56.17 3.29
CA GLU A 950 -4.84 54.71 3.26
C GLU A 950 -4.98 54.03 4.64
N PHE A 951 -4.88 54.75 5.76
CA PHE A 951 -5.10 54.18 7.09
C PHE A 951 -5.94 55.09 8.01
N GLY A 952 -7.28 54.93 8.00
CA GLY A 952 -8.16 55.69 8.89
C GLY A 952 -9.64 55.24 8.98
N LYS A 953 -9.89 54.20 9.79
CA LYS A 953 -11.09 53.93 10.63
C LYS A 953 -12.50 53.93 9.99
N SER A 954 -13.04 52.73 9.75
CA SER A 954 -13.90 51.98 10.70
C SER A 954 -14.04 50.53 10.24
#